data_AF-A0A395I1B6-F1
#
_entry.id   AF-A0A395I1B6-F1
#
_cell.length_a   1.000
_cell.length_b   1.000
_cell.length_c   1.000
_cell.angle_alpha   90.00
_cell.angle_beta   90.00
_cell.angle_gamma   90.00
#
_symmetry.space_group_name_H-M   'P 1'
#
loop_
_entity.id
_entity.type
_entity.pdbx_description
1 polymer ?
#
loop_
_entity_poly.entity_id
_entity_poly.type
_entity_poly.pdbx_seq_one_letter_code
_entity_poly.pdbx_strand_id
1 'polypeptide(L)'
;MITQLLRVAVLECDTPVDPVLSKYGTYGDIFENHLKEGLQRIEAPIKLQLTKINVVQPVVEYPRPEAFDVVLLTGSKHDSYKDVPWILTLVRFVQDCYTSHNKRMIGICFGHQIIARALGARVGPNISGWEVAVEPFYLTSAGRQLFGTNELSLQMMHRDVVFEVPPGCVNLGSSLICGIQGLYIPGKILTVQGHPEYNDFMVSSILKIRHEGGTFDDSLYKDGMSRVNRPHNGAQSSYTLIMPNEIRTLSPTTNKVIFEHPGISVDEARKVVQASHDAFRSWRKTTLAERKETVLKALDLIMADRDTLAAELTTQMGRPIAYTGKEIDTMRKRADYLLDIAEDSLKNLPGTPESGFRRFVKKEPFGPTLISTAWNYPYLITVNALLPALLSGNTVILRPSPQTPIFGERLASYFTKAGLPTNVFQVIHCGSPDVLDEIAQLPPIQLVCFVGSTLGGLRLREATARRLVPVNLELGGNDPAYVRPDADLASVAANVVDGAVFNSGQSCCAIERVYVHADVHDAFVEEVKKELAGYKVGDPHDKSTTTGPVISSLALKNIQSHITDALSKGAVNVTPANPTFDNLPQEGNFMAPTVLINANHDMQVMKHETFGPVLPIMKVSSDEEAVVLMNDSDYGLTASIWTRDIKKGEELIEDVEAGTVYLNRCDYPSPDLAWIGWKNSGLGHTLGPKAYDGFYKLKSFHIKEEQA
;
A
#
# COMPACT_ATOMS: atom_id res chain seq x y z
N MET A 1 4.31 -20.76 -25.44
CA MET A 1 3.58 -21.01 -24.18
C MET A 1 2.68 -22.21 -24.38
N ILE A 2 2.69 -23.18 -23.47
CA ILE A 2 1.83 -24.37 -23.54
C ILE A 2 0.43 -23.96 -23.05
N THR A 3 -0.58 -24.02 -23.92
CA THR A 3 -1.97 -23.73 -23.54
C THR A 3 -2.48 -24.79 -22.56
N GLN A 4 -2.90 -24.40 -21.36
CA GLN A 4 -3.45 -25.32 -20.37
C GLN A 4 -4.96 -25.55 -20.61
N LEU A 5 -5.47 -26.76 -20.41
CA LEU A 5 -6.90 -27.07 -20.49
C LEU A 5 -7.54 -26.91 -19.10
N LEU A 6 -8.63 -26.14 -19.01
CA LEU A 6 -9.44 -25.99 -17.80
C LEU A 6 -10.84 -26.55 -18.03
N ARG A 7 -11.20 -27.61 -17.30
CA ARG A 7 -12.50 -28.29 -17.41
C ARG A 7 -13.42 -27.84 -16.27
N VAL A 8 -14.56 -27.27 -16.60
CA VAL A 8 -15.53 -26.73 -15.63
C VAL A 8 -16.87 -27.44 -15.77
N ALA A 9 -17.34 -28.08 -14.70
CA ALA A 9 -18.70 -28.60 -14.62
C ALA A 9 -19.63 -27.51 -14.05
N VAL A 10 -20.57 -27.03 -14.85
CA VAL A 10 -21.58 -26.05 -14.42
C VAL A 10 -22.87 -26.80 -14.08
N LEU A 11 -23.23 -26.80 -12.80
CA LEU A 11 -24.47 -27.39 -12.29
C LEU A 11 -25.55 -26.31 -12.20
N GLU A 12 -26.49 -26.36 -13.12
CA GLU A 12 -27.61 -25.42 -13.21
C GLU A 12 -28.69 -25.82 -12.21
N CYS A 13 -28.77 -25.05 -11.12
CA CYS A 13 -29.68 -25.29 -10.00
C CYS A 13 -31.07 -24.64 -10.19
N ASP A 14 -31.34 -24.05 -11.35
CA ASP A 14 -32.65 -23.52 -11.76
C ASP A 14 -32.64 -23.23 -13.27
N THR A 15 -33.79 -22.85 -13.81
CA THR A 15 -33.93 -22.35 -15.18
C THR A 15 -34.23 -20.85 -15.13
N PRO A 16 -33.55 -20.01 -15.92
CA PRO A 16 -33.90 -18.59 -16.02
C PRO A 16 -35.37 -18.38 -16.42
N VAL A 17 -35.97 -17.28 -15.98
CA VAL A 17 -37.33 -16.90 -16.39
C VAL A 17 -37.41 -16.64 -17.90
N ASP A 18 -38.56 -16.88 -18.53
CA ASP A 18 -38.71 -16.85 -20.00
C ASP A 18 -38.09 -15.63 -20.72
N PRO A 19 -38.23 -14.38 -20.21
CA PRO A 19 -37.58 -13.23 -20.84
C PRO A 19 -36.04 -13.29 -20.81
N VAL A 20 -35.48 -13.84 -19.73
CA VAL A 20 -34.03 -14.01 -19.56
C VAL A 20 -33.53 -15.20 -20.38
N LEU A 21 -34.24 -16.33 -20.31
CA LEU A 21 -33.91 -17.54 -21.06
C LEU A 21 -33.87 -17.26 -22.57
N SER A 22 -34.87 -16.53 -23.06
CA SER A 22 -34.98 -16.17 -24.49
C SER A 22 -33.86 -15.23 -24.95
N LYS A 23 -33.29 -14.41 -24.06
CA LYS A 23 -32.27 -13.41 -24.39
C LYS A 23 -30.84 -13.89 -24.16
N TYR A 24 -30.59 -14.66 -23.10
CA TYR A 24 -29.24 -15.03 -22.65
C TYR A 24 -29.00 -16.54 -22.60
N GLY A 25 -30.01 -17.36 -22.89
CA GLY A 25 -29.92 -18.82 -22.78
C GLY A 25 -30.00 -19.29 -21.33
N THR A 26 -29.47 -20.49 -21.06
CA THR A 26 -29.50 -21.08 -19.72
C THR A 26 -28.46 -20.44 -18.80
N TYR A 27 -28.47 -20.75 -17.49
CA TYR A 27 -27.43 -20.22 -16.60
C TYR A 27 -26.03 -20.73 -17.00
N GLY A 28 -25.95 -21.94 -17.55
CA GLY A 28 -24.74 -22.48 -18.14
C GLY A 28 -24.22 -21.64 -19.31
N ASP A 29 -25.09 -21.13 -20.17
CA ASP A 29 -24.71 -20.21 -21.25
C ASP A 29 -24.21 -18.85 -20.71
N ILE A 30 -24.89 -18.32 -19.69
CA ILE A 30 -24.51 -17.06 -19.03
C ILE A 30 -23.10 -17.19 -18.41
N PHE A 31 -22.84 -18.24 -17.62
CA PHE A 31 -21.53 -18.43 -17.00
C PHE A 31 -20.43 -18.79 -18.00
N GLU A 32 -20.76 -19.48 -19.10
CA GLU A 32 -19.80 -19.71 -20.18
C GLU A 32 -19.26 -18.38 -20.74
N ASN A 33 -20.15 -17.41 -20.98
CA ASN A 33 -19.76 -16.10 -21.47
C ASN A 33 -18.91 -15.35 -20.45
N HIS A 34 -19.32 -15.33 -19.17
CA HIS A 34 -18.54 -14.68 -18.10
C HIS A 34 -17.14 -15.29 -17.94
N LEU A 35 -17.02 -16.62 -18.00
CA LEU A 35 -15.72 -17.28 -17.90
C LEU A 35 -14.84 -16.99 -19.10
N LYS A 36 -15.39 -16.94 -20.32
CA LYS A 36 -14.65 -16.56 -21.53
C LYS A 36 -14.16 -15.13 -21.47
N GLU A 37 -15.03 -14.19 -21.09
CA GLU A 37 -14.64 -12.79 -20.90
C GLU A 37 -13.56 -12.63 -19.84
N GLY A 38 -13.71 -13.32 -18.70
CA GLY A 38 -12.71 -13.33 -17.64
C GLY A 38 -11.35 -13.80 -18.13
N LEU A 39 -11.30 -14.93 -18.84
CA LEU A 39 -10.06 -15.47 -19.43
C LEU A 39 -9.42 -14.51 -20.44
N GLN A 40 -10.23 -13.84 -21.25
CA GLN A 40 -9.76 -12.83 -22.20
C GLN A 40 -9.13 -11.63 -21.47
N ARG A 41 -9.77 -11.14 -20.40
CA ARG A 41 -9.28 -9.98 -19.61
C ARG A 41 -7.96 -10.25 -18.90
N ILE A 42 -7.72 -11.48 -18.45
CA ILE A 42 -6.47 -11.85 -17.76
C ILE A 42 -5.37 -12.35 -18.73
N GLU A 43 -5.62 -12.32 -20.03
CA GLU A 43 -4.70 -12.79 -21.08
C GLU A 43 -4.15 -14.21 -20.84
N ALA A 44 -4.93 -15.06 -20.16
CA ALA A 44 -4.44 -16.38 -19.75
C ALA A 44 -4.41 -17.35 -20.94
N PRO A 45 -3.31 -18.09 -21.15
CA PRO A 45 -3.21 -19.11 -22.19
C PRO A 45 -3.95 -20.40 -21.79
N ILE A 46 -5.27 -20.29 -21.57
CA ILE A 46 -6.13 -21.38 -21.10
C ILE A 46 -7.18 -21.70 -22.16
N LYS A 47 -7.31 -22.99 -22.50
CA LYS A 47 -8.44 -23.52 -23.25
C LYS A 47 -9.53 -23.94 -22.28
N LEU A 48 -10.70 -23.33 -22.39
CA LEU A 48 -11.85 -23.61 -21.53
C LEU A 48 -12.72 -24.73 -22.12
N GLN A 49 -13.10 -25.73 -21.31
CA GLN A 49 -14.05 -26.78 -21.65
C GLN A 49 -15.15 -26.84 -20.58
N LEU A 50 -16.40 -26.66 -20.99
CA LEU A 50 -17.55 -26.71 -20.09
C LEU A 50 -18.38 -27.98 -20.27
N THR A 51 -18.88 -28.50 -19.15
CA THR A 51 -19.98 -29.47 -19.11
C THR A 51 -21.12 -28.83 -18.34
N LYS A 52 -22.27 -28.62 -18.98
CA LYS A 52 -23.46 -27.99 -18.36
C LYS A 52 -24.48 -29.07 -18.02
N ILE A 53 -24.94 -29.13 -16.77
CA ILE A 53 -25.91 -30.11 -16.29
C ILE A 53 -27.03 -29.40 -15.55
N ASN A 54 -28.27 -29.60 -15.98
CA ASN A 54 -29.44 -29.21 -15.19
C ASN A 54 -29.70 -30.24 -14.09
N VAL A 55 -29.55 -29.81 -12.84
CA VAL A 55 -29.69 -30.70 -11.67
C VAL A 55 -31.09 -30.69 -11.06
N VAL A 56 -32.00 -29.87 -11.59
CA VAL A 56 -33.40 -29.77 -11.14
C VAL A 56 -34.28 -30.69 -11.97
N GLN A 57 -33.99 -32.00 -11.94
CA GLN A 57 -34.75 -33.02 -12.65
C GLN A 57 -34.97 -34.26 -11.78
N PRO A 58 -36.01 -35.09 -12.05
CA PRO A 58 -36.29 -36.29 -11.26
C PRO A 58 -35.14 -37.31 -11.23
N VAL A 59 -34.37 -37.41 -12.32
CA VAL A 59 -33.19 -38.26 -12.44
C VAL A 59 -32.10 -37.45 -13.12
N VAL A 60 -30.93 -37.36 -12.49
CA VAL A 60 -29.79 -36.58 -12.99
C VAL A 60 -28.55 -37.47 -12.98
N GLU A 61 -27.88 -37.56 -14.12
CA GLU A 61 -26.56 -38.19 -14.21
C GLU A 61 -25.49 -37.12 -13.94
N TYR A 62 -24.93 -37.13 -12.74
CA TYR A 62 -23.87 -36.20 -12.35
C TYR A 62 -22.56 -36.54 -13.07
N PRO A 63 -21.74 -35.53 -13.43
CA PRO A 63 -20.46 -35.79 -14.06
C PRO A 63 -19.53 -36.49 -13.07
N ARG A 64 -18.79 -37.49 -13.57
CA ARG A 64 -17.73 -38.14 -12.78
C ARG A 64 -16.68 -37.09 -12.37
N PRO A 65 -16.24 -37.04 -11.10
CA PRO A 65 -15.28 -36.05 -10.63
C PRO A 65 -14.00 -35.97 -11.48
N GLU A 66 -13.54 -37.06 -12.08
CA GLU A 66 -12.34 -37.09 -12.95
C GLU A 66 -12.50 -36.29 -14.25
N ALA A 67 -13.75 -36.02 -14.67
CA ALA A 67 -14.06 -35.35 -15.92
C ALA A 67 -13.89 -33.82 -15.85
N PHE A 68 -13.75 -33.22 -14.66
CA PHE A 68 -13.63 -31.78 -14.48
C PHE A 68 -12.60 -31.39 -13.42
N ASP A 69 -12.12 -30.15 -13.49
CA ASP A 69 -11.15 -29.56 -12.55
C ASP A 69 -11.86 -28.67 -11.51
N VAL A 70 -12.95 -28.00 -11.93
CA VAL A 70 -13.75 -27.09 -11.11
C VAL A 70 -15.24 -27.42 -11.28
N VAL A 71 -16.00 -27.36 -10.19
CA VAL A 71 -17.48 -27.38 -10.23
C VAL A 71 -18.02 -25.99 -9.87
N LEU A 72 -18.96 -25.49 -10.67
CA LEU A 72 -19.66 -24.23 -10.45
C LEU A 72 -21.15 -24.51 -10.21
N LEU A 73 -21.68 -24.01 -9.10
CA LEU A 73 -23.09 -24.12 -8.74
C LEU A 73 -23.78 -22.77 -8.91
N THR A 74 -24.82 -22.73 -9.74
CA THR A 74 -25.56 -21.51 -10.03
C THR A 74 -26.53 -21.14 -8.90
N GLY A 75 -27.10 -19.93 -8.99
CA GLY A 75 -28.24 -19.55 -8.16
C GLY A 75 -29.50 -20.36 -8.45
N SER A 76 -30.50 -20.21 -7.59
CA SER A 76 -31.80 -20.89 -7.72
C SER A 76 -32.91 -20.14 -7.01
N LYS A 77 -34.15 -20.26 -7.51
CA LYS A 77 -35.36 -19.86 -6.79
C LYS A 77 -35.79 -20.82 -5.67
N HIS A 78 -35.21 -22.01 -5.61
CA HIS A 78 -35.56 -23.03 -4.62
C HIS A 78 -34.92 -22.74 -3.26
N ASP A 79 -35.59 -23.16 -2.19
CA ASP A 79 -35.07 -23.01 -0.83
C ASP A 79 -34.00 -24.08 -0.55
N SER A 80 -32.75 -23.68 -0.33
CA SER A 80 -31.60 -24.59 -0.25
C SER A 80 -31.56 -25.43 1.03
N TYR A 81 -32.30 -24.99 2.05
CA TYR A 81 -32.43 -25.68 3.34
C TYR A 81 -33.48 -26.80 3.32
N LYS A 82 -34.32 -26.90 2.29
CA LYS A 82 -35.34 -27.97 2.21
C LYS A 82 -34.69 -29.32 1.86
N ASP A 83 -35.23 -30.37 2.45
CA ASP A 83 -34.83 -31.77 2.20
C ASP A 83 -35.56 -32.37 0.99
N VAL A 84 -35.51 -31.67 -0.14
CA VAL A 84 -36.05 -32.18 -1.41
C VAL A 84 -35.03 -33.19 -1.99
N PRO A 85 -35.46 -34.34 -2.56
CA PRO A 85 -34.55 -35.40 -2.98
C PRO A 85 -33.38 -34.95 -3.88
N TRP A 86 -33.62 -34.08 -4.86
CA TRP A 86 -32.55 -33.60 -5.76
C TRP A 86 -31.53 -32.70 -5.02
N ILE A 87 -31.98 -31.90 -4.04
CA ILE A 87 -31.10 -31.06 -3.20
C ILE A 87 -30.22 -31.94 -2.33
N LEU A 88 -30.78 -32.98 -1.71
CA LEU A 88 -30.00 -33.93 -0.91
C LEU A 88 -28.94 -34.65 -1.74
N THR A 89 -29.29 -35.05 -2.96
CA THR A 89 -28.33 -35.64 -3.92
C THR A 89 -27.24 -34.63 -4.29
N LEU A 90 -27.60 -33.38 -4.57
CA LEU A 90 -26.64 -32.31 -4.89
C LEU A 90 -25.68 -32.04 -3.73
N VAL A 91 -26.18 -31.92 -2.49
CA VAL A 91 -25.36 -31.73 -1.29
C VAL A 91 -24.36 -32.87 -1.11
N ARG A 92 -24.80 -34.13 -1.30
CA ARG A 92 -23.90 -35.30 -1.24
C ARG A 92 -22.84 -35.28 -2.33
N PHE A 93 -23.22 -34.90 -3.55
CA PHE A 93 -22.28 -34.77 -4.67
C PHE A 93 -21.22 -33.69 -4.39
N VAL A 94 -21.62 -32.52 -3.88
CA VAL A 94 -20.69 -31.44 -3.52
C VAL A 94 -19.78 -31.86 -2.37
N GLN A 95 -20.32 -32.56 -1.38
CA GLN A 95 -19.53 -33.10 -0.28
C GLN A 95 -18.47 -34.06 -0.79
N ASP A 96 -18.83 -35.00 -1.67
CA ASP A 96 -17.90 -35.97 -2.26
C ASP A 96 -16.81 -35.30 -3.13
N CYS A 97 -17.20 -34.29 -3.93
CA CYS A 97 -16.27 -33.45 -4.68
C CYS A 97 -15.23 -32.79 -3.76
N TYR A 98 -15.66 -32.32 -2.59
CA TYR A 98 -14.78 -31.68 -1.62
C TYR A 98 -13.87 -32.69 -0.90
N THR A 99 -14.46 -33.72 -0.29
CA THR A 99 -13.78 -34.64 0.63
C THR A 99 -12.99 -35.72 -0.07
N SER A 100 -13.54 -36.32 -1.13
CA SER A 100 -12.99 -37.53 -1.75
C SER A 100 -12.14 -37.22 -2.97
N HIS A 101 -12.50 -36.17 -3.72
CA HIS A 101 -11.87 -35.86 -5.01
C HIS A 101 -11.10 -34.55 -5.07
N ASN A 102 -11.02 -33.84 -3.94
CA ASN A 102 -10.29 -32.59 -3.78
C ASN A 102 -10.58 -31.54 -4.89
N LYS A 103 -11.83 -31.42 -5.35
CA LYS A 103 -12.21 -30.49 -6.43
C LYS A 103 -12.28 -29.03 -5.98
N ARG A 104 -12.05 -28.11 -6.91
CA ARG A 104 -12.27 -26.68 -6.71
C ARG A 104 -13.75 -26.36 -6.93
N MET A 105 -14.30 -25.44 -6.14
CA MET A 105 -15.73 -25.17 -6.13
C MET A 105 -16.03 -23.68 -6.18
N ILE A 106 -16.98 -23.31 -7.04
CA ILE A 106 -17.55 -21.97 -7.15
C ILE A 106 -19.03 -22.05 -6.80
N GLY A 107 -19.52 -21.17 -5.93
CA GLY A 107 -20.93 -21.15 -5.51
C GLY A 107 -21.54 -19.76 -5.60
N ILE A 108 -22.66 -19.66 -6.30
CA ILE A 108 -23.37 -18.39 -6.52
C ILE A 108 -24.73 -18.46 -5.85
N CYS A 109 -25.00 -17.57 -4.89
CA CYS A 109 -26.28 -17.48 -4.17
C CYS A 109 -26.74 -18.84 -3.60
N PHE A 110 -27.66 -19.56 -4.25
CA PHE A 110 -28.03 -20.94 -3.87
C PHE A 110 -26.80 -21.87 -3.82
N GLY A 111 -25.86 -21.76 -4.77
CA GLY A 111 -24.62 -22.54 -4.77
C GLY A 111 -23.73 -22.26 -3.55
N HIS A 112 -23.70 -21.02 -3.06
CA HIS A 112 -23.01 -20.67 -1.80
C HIS A 112 -23.60 -21.45 -0.62
N GLN A 113 -24.93 -21.52 -0.55
CA GLN A 113 -25.68 -22.19 0.50
C GLN A 113 -25.50 -23.71 0.45
N ILE A 114 -25.55 -24.31 -0.75
CA ILE A 114 -25.32 -25.76 -0.93
C ILE A 114 -23.91 -26.16 -0.53
N ILE A 115 -22.89 -25.37 -0.92
CA ILE A 115 -21.51 -25.64 -0.50
C ILE A 115 -21.38 -25.53 1.02
N ALA A 116 -21.94 -24.49 1.64
CA ALA A 116 -21.91 -24.34 3.09
C ALA A 116 -22.55 -25.54 3.80
N ARG A 117 -23.71 -25.99 3.30
CA ARG A 117 -24.43 -27.16 3.81
C ARG A 117 -23.65 -28.46 3.64
N ALA A 118 -23.01 -28.67 2.49
CA ALA A 118 -22.14 -29.82 2.25
C ALA A 118 -20.92 -29.86 3.18
N LEU A 119 -20.47 -28.70 3.66
CA LEU A 119 -19.41 -28.54 4.64
C LEU A 119 -19.90 -28.54 6.10
N GLY A 120 -21.20 -28.76 6.32
CA GLY A 120 -21.78 -28.95 7.66
C GLY A 120 -22.34 -27.69 8.33
N ALA A 121 -22.43 -26.55 7.64
CA ALA A 121 -23.12 -25.37 8.18
C ALA A 121 -24.64 -25.48 8.02
N ARG A 122 -25.40 -24.89 8.97
CA ARG A 122 -26.83 -24.66 8.79
C ARG A 122 -27.09 -23.58 7.77
N VAL A 123 -28.14 -23.85 7.01
CA VAL A 123 -28.77 -22.92 6.08
C VAL A 123 -30.25 -22.85 6.44
N GLY A 124 -30.84 -21.67 6.29
CA GLY A 124 -32.27 -21.49 6.49
C GLY A 124 -32.74 -20.11 6.05
N PRO A 125 -34.04 -19.84 6.20
CA PRO A 125 -34.61 -18.58 5.78
C PRO A 125 -34.15 -17.45 6.70
N ASN A 126 -33.83 -16.29 6.13
CA ASN A 126 -33.59 -15.09 6.91
C ASN A 126 -34.91 -14.50 7.39
N ILE A 127 -34.98 -14.24 8.70
CA ILE A 127 -36.11 -13.60 9.36
C ILE A 127 -36.14 -12.08 9.11
N SER A 128 -34.98 -11.49 8.78
CA SER A 128 -34.82 -10.05 8.51
C SER A 128 -35.33 -9.61 7.14
N GLY A 129 -35.68 -10.55 6.25
CA GLY A 129 -36.28 -10.26 4.95
C GLY A 129 -35.42 -10.65 3.75
N TRP A 130 -35.73 -10.07 2.61
CA TRP A 130 -35.04 -10.30 1.33
C TRP A 130 -33.92 -9.27 1.11
N GLU A 131 -32.83 -9.72 0.48
CA GLU A 131 -31.93 -8.82 -0.26
C GLU A 131 -32.22 -8.98 -1.75
N VAL A 132 -32.63 -7.88 -2.39
CA VAL A 132 -32.99 -7.81 -3.82
C VAL A 132 -32.24 -6.68 -4.50
N ALA A 133 -32.02 -6.78 -5.81
CA ALA A 133 -31.36 -5.77 -6.62
C ALA A 133 -29.97 -5.37 -6.09
N VAL A 134 -29.42 -4.23 -6.54
CA VAL A 134 -28.07 -3.84 -6.16
C VAL A 134 -28.00 -3.45 -4.69
N GLU A 135 -27.28 -4.25 -3.90
CA GLU A 135 -26.99 -4.00 -2.48
C GLU A 135 -25.48 -4.02 -2.21
N PRO A 136 -24.95 -3.05 -1.45
CA PRO A 136 -23.59 -3.10 -0.96
C PRO A 136 -23.47 -4.03 0.25
N PHE A 137 -22.33 -4.71 0.36
CA PHE A 137 -21.92 -5.38 1.57
C PHE A 137 -20.45 -5.11 1.87
N TYR A 138 -20.14 -5.03 3.16
CA TYR A 138 -18.80 -4.73 3.64
C TYR A 138 -17.96 -5.99 3.66
N LEU A 139 -16.76 -5.90 3.10
CA LEU A 139 -15.86 -7.03 3.04
C LEU A 139 -15.13 -7.23 4.36
N THR A 140 -14.96 -8.48 4.77
CA THR A 140 -14.02 -8.85 5.85
C THR A 140 -12.58 -8.61 5.38
N SER A 141 -11.58 -8.76 6.26
CA SER A 141 -10.17 -8.70 5.84
C SER A 141 -9.86 -9.67 4.69
N ALA A 142 -10.40 -10.89 4.75
CA ALA A 142 -10.23 -11.88 3.68
C ALA A 142 -10.94 -11.46 2.38
N GLY A 143 -12.12 -10.85 2.48
CA GLY A 143 -12.81 -10.27 1.33
C GLY A 143 -12.05 -9.11 0.69
N ARG A 144 -11.54 -8.17 1.51
CA ARG A 144 -10.75 -7.02 1.03
C ARG A 144 -9.47 -7.49 0.34
N GLN A 145 -8.81 -8.49 0.91
CA GLN A 145 -7.65 -9.13 0.30
C GLN A 145 -7.99 -9.76 -1.05
N LEU A 146 -9.12 -10.46 -1.15
CA LEU A 146 -9.49 -11.16 -2.37
C LEU A 146 -9.96 -10.23 -3.50
N PHE A 147 -10.71 -9.18 -3.16
CA PHE A 147 -11.39 -8.33 -4.15
C PHE A 147 -10.75 -6.95 -4.34
N GLY A 148 -9.84 -6.52 -3.47
CA GLY A 148 -9.11 -5.25 -3.60
C GLY A 148 -9.96 -4.00 -3.35
N THR A 149 -11.10 -4.13 -2.66
CA THR A 149 -12.01 -3.04 -2.30
C THR A 149 -12.54 -3.24 -0.87
N ASN A 150 -13.07 -2.20 -0.24
CA ASN A 150 -13.67 -2.26 1.10
C ASN A 150 -15.09 -2.82 1.09
N GLU A 151 -15.79 -2.69 -0.03
CA GLU A 151 -17.17 -3.11 -0.22
C GLU A 151 -17.38 -3.68 -1.63
N LEU A 152 -18.38 -4.55 -1.76
CA LEU A 152 -18.90 -4.98 -3.05
C LEU A 152 -20.38 -4.64 -3.12
N SER A 153 -20.80 -4.08 -4.25
CA SER A 153 -22.19 -3.95 -4.64
C SER A 153 -22.51 -5.02 -5.69
N LEU A 154 -23.44 -5.92 -5.39
CA LEU A 154 -23.89 -6.97 -6.31
C LEU A 154 -25.40 -6.95 -6.46
N GLN A 155 -25.89 -7.47 -7.58
CA GLN A 155 -27.31 -7.78 -7.73
C GLN A 155 -27.67 -8.95 -6.79
N MET A 156 -28.63 -8.73 -5.90
CA MET A 156 -29.11 -9.70 -4.94
C MET A 156 -30.48 -10.25 -5.36
N MET A 157 -30.75 -11.50 -5.00
CA MET A 157 -32.05 -12.14 -5.14
C MET A 157 -32.14 -13.32 -4.17
N HIS A 158 -32.06 -13.05 -2.87
CA HIS A 158 -32.07 -14.13 -1.87
C HIS A 158 -32.77 -13.75 -0.58
N ARG A 159 -33.20 -14.81 0.10
CA ARG A 159 -33.72 -14.79 1.47
C ARG A 159 -33.02 -15.81 2.34
N ASP A 160 -32.61 -16.93 1.77
CA ASP A 160 -31.87 -17.95 2.50
C ASP A 160 -30.47 -17.45 2.87
N VAL A 161 -29.99 -17.87 4.04
CA VAL A 161 -28.71 -17.47 4.61
C VAL A 161 -27.98 -18.67 5.20
N VAL A 162 -26.66 -18.57 5.19
CA VAL A 162 -25.77 -19.45 5.96
C VAL A 162 -25.61 -18.85 7.35
N PHE A 163 -25.88 -19.63 8.40
CA PHE A 163 -25.86 -19.12 9.78
C PHE A 163 -24.47 -19.13 10.41
N GLU A 164 -23.58 -20.01 9.95
CA GLU A 164 -22.24 -20.15 10.48
C GLU A 164 -21.23 -20.44 9.37
N VAL A 165 -20.01 -19.91 9.52
CA VAL A 165 -18.92 -20.18 8.59
C VAL A 165 -18.50 -21.65 8.76
N PRO A 166 -18.56 -22.49 7.70
CA PRO A 166 -18.16 -23.88 7.81
C PRO A 166 -16.68 -24.03 8.23
N PRO A 167 -16.31 -25.13 8.90
CA PRO A 167 -14.92 -25.38 9.29
C PRO A 167 -13.95 -25.27 8.10
N GLY A 168 -12.86 -24.51 8.29
CA GLY A 168 -11.84 -24.28 7.28
C GLY A 168 -12.16 -23.20 6.25
N CYS A 169 -13.38 -22.64 6.24
CA CYS A 169 -13.73 -21.48 5.44
C CYS A 169 -13.46 -20.17 6.20
N VAL A 170 -13.27 -19.09 5.46
CA VAL A 170 -13.39 -17.71 5.97
C VAL A 170 -14.58 -17.01 5.32
N ASN A 171 -15.26 -16.14 6.09
CA ASN A 171 -16.29 -15.27 5.55
C ASN A 171 -15.67 -14.15 4.71
N LEU A 172 -16.23 -13.85 3.54
CA LEU A 172 -15.79 -12.77 2.67
C LEU A 172 -16.44 -11.41 2.99
N GLY A 173 -17.63 -11.37 3.59
CA GLY A 173 -18.30 -10.11 3.86
C GLY A 173 -19.61 -10.26 4.62
N SER A 174 -20.23 -9.12 4.94
CA SER A 174 -21.52 -9.06 5.61
C SER A 174 -22.28 -7.80 5.21
N SER A 175 -23.60 -7.92 5.06
CA SER A 175 -24.51 -6.78 4.97
C SER A 175 -25.26 -6.60 6.29
N LEU A 176 -26.19 -5.64 6.34
CA LEU A 176 -27.09 -5.45 7.48
C LEU A 176 -28.09 -6.62 7.64
N ILE A 177 -28.37 -7.35 6.56
CA ILE A 177 -29.39 -8.40 6.53
C ILE A 177 -28.74 -9.79 6.58
N CYS A 178 -27.63 -10.01 5.88
CA CYS A 178 -26.94 -11.29 5.80
C CYS A 178 -25.52 -11.22 6.36
N GLY A 179 -25.26 -12.01 7.40
CA GLY A 179 -23.97 -12.01 8.10
C GLY A 179 -22.83 -12.73 7.37
N ILE A 180 -23.14 -13.56 6.37
CA ILE A 180 -22.15 -14.32 5.59
C ILE A 180 -22.44 -14.11 4.10
N GLN A 181 -21.72 -13.18 3.48
CA GLN A 181 -21.90 -12.82 2.07
C GLN A 181 -20.97 -13.61 1.12
N GLY A 182 -20.16 -14.52 1.66
CA GLY A 182 -19.32 -15.39 0.85
C GLY A 182 -18.43 -16.28 1.70
N LEU A 183 -17.95 -17.37 1.12
CA LEU A 183 -17.03 -18.32 1.75
C LEU A 183 -15.81 -18.50 0.87
N TYR A 184 -14.64 -18.54 1.50
CA TYR A 184 -13.38 -18.69 0.81
C TYR A 184 -12.48 -19.72 1.48
N ILE A 185 -11.88 -20.56 0.63
CA ILE A 185 -10.71 -21.38 0.95
C ILE A 185 -9.72 -21.16 -0.20
N PRO A 186 -8.52 -20.59 0.06
CA PRO A 186 -7.55 -20.29 -0.99
C PRO A 186 -7.30 -21.47 -1.94
N GLY A 187 -7.39 -21.20 -3.25
CA GLY A 187 -7.17 -22.19 -4.31
C GLY A 187 -8.20 -23.32 -4.40
N LYS A 188 -9.29 -23.26 -3.61
CA LYS A 188 -10.17 -24.41 -3.36
C LYS A 188 -11.67 -24.07 -3.38
N ILE A 189 -12.13 -23.07 -2.64
CA ILE A 189 -13.54 -22.65 -2.60
C ILE A 189 -13.62 -21.14 -2.78
N LEU A 190 -14.51 -20.69 -3.65
CA LEU A 190 -14.95 -19.30 -3.71
C LEU A 190 -16.46 -19.26 -3.87
N THR A 191 -17.16 -18.67 -2.90
CA THR A 191 -18.60 -18.48 -3.01
C THR A 191 -18.98 -17.05 -2.69
N VAL A 192 -20.04 -16.56 -3.34
CA VAL A 192 -20.64 -15.26 -3.07
C VAL A 192 -22.14 -15.42 -2.90
N GLN A 193 -22.69 -14.76 -1.89
CA GLN A 193 -24.12 -14.62 -1.70
C GLN A 193 -24.53 -13.36 -2.48
N GLY A 194 -25.18 -13.59 -3.62
CA GLY A 194 -25.41 -12.58 -4.65
C GLY A 194 -25.21 -13.13 -6.05
N HIS A 195 -25.50 -12.31 -7.06
CA HIS A 195 -25.51 -12.68 -8.47
C HIS A 195 -24.60 -11.75 -9.29
N PRO A 196 -23.29 -12.02 -9.35
CA PRO A 196 -22.39 -11.25 -10.20
C PRO A 196 -22.76 -11.36 -11.69
N GLU A 197 -23.46 -12.43 -12.09
CA GLU A 197 -23.90 -12.69 -13.45
C GLU A 197 -25.15 -11.91 -13.87
N TYR A 198 -25.86 -11.28 -12.93
CA TYR A 198 -27.08 -10.55 -13.23
C TYR A 198 -26.80 -9.11 -13.67
N ASN A 199 -27.59 -8.66 -14.64
CA ASN A 199 -27.73 -7.26 -15.02
C ASN A 199 -29.13 -6.73 -14.70
N ASP A 200 -29.32 -5.43 -14.93
CA ASP A 200 -30.58 -4.70 -14.71
C ASP A 200 -31.79 -5.38 -15.36
N PHE A 201 -31.65 -5.86 -16.60
CA PHE A 201 -32.73 -6.55 -17.31
C PHE A 201 -33.14 -7.86 -16.63
N MET A 202 -32.16 -8.66 -16.19
CA MET A 202 -32.44 -9.94 -15.53
C MET A 202 -33.17 -9.72 -14.22
N VAL A 203 -32.67 -8.83 -13.38
CA VAL A 203 -33.25 -8.57 -12.06
C VAL A 203 -34.62 -7.92 -12.16
N SER A 204 -34.80 -6.94 -13.05
CA SER A 204 -36.11 -6.31 -13.27
C SER A 204 -37.18 -7.31 -13.75
N SER A 205 -36.80 -8.26 -14.63
CA SER A 205 -37.68 -9.34 -15.06
C SER A 205 -38.09 -10.26 -13.91
N ILE A 206 -37.13 -10.63 -13.05
CA ILE A 206 -37.39 -11.49 -11.88
C ILE A 206 -38.25 -10.77 -10.84
N LEU A 207 -37.96 -9.50 -10.54
CA LEU A 207 -38.73 -8.66 -9.62
C LEU A 207 -40.20 -8.57 -10.06
N LYS A 208 -40.43 -8.30 -11.35
CA LYS A 208 -41.79 -8.20 -11.92
C LYS A 208 -42.56 -9.51 -11.75
N ILE A 209 -41.97 -10.64 -12.14
CA ILE A 209 -42.62 -11.96 -12.02
C ILE A 209 -42.92 -12.31 -10.56
N ARG A 210 -42.01 -12.00 -9.62
CA ARG A 210 -42.22 -12.28 -8.20
C ARG A 210 -43.26 -11.36 -7.56
N HIS A 211 -43.40 -10.13 -8.03
CA HIS A 211 -44.47 -9.22 -7.62
C HIS A 211 -45.84 -9.68 -8.15
N GLU A 212 -45.94 -9.96 -9.46
CA GLU A 212 -47.17 -10.46 -10.09
C GLU A 212 -47.61 -11.81 -9.50
N GLY A 213 -46.65 -12.66 -9.12
CA GLY A 213 -46.89 -13.94 -8.44
C GLY A 213 -47.16 -13.83 -6.93
N GLY A 214 -47.22 -12.62 -6.36
CA GLY A 214 -47.52 -12.38 -4.94
C GLY A 214 -46.42 -12.75 -3.95
N THR A 215 -45.20 -13.03 -4.43
CA THR A 215 -44.03 -13.32 -3.58
C THR A 215 -43.44 -12.04 -2.99
N PHE A 216 -43.48 -10.93 -3.73
CA PHE A 216 -43.05 -9.60 -3.28
C PHE A 216 -44.24 -8.67 -3.17
N ASP A 217 -44.31 -7.92 -2.08
CA ASP A 217 -45.29 -6.85 -1.92
C ASP A 217 -44.90 -5.60 -2.73
N ASP A 218 -45.81 -4.64 -2.81
CA ASP A 218 -45.60 -3.38 -3.54
C ASP A 218 -44.39 -2.58 -3.03
N SER A 219 -44.08 -2.68 -1.74
CA SER A 219 -42.99 -1.93 -1.12
C SER A 219 -41.63 -2.50 -1.58
N LEU A 220 -41.44 -3.81 -1.42
CA LEU A 220 -40.22 -4.50 -1.80
C LEU A 220 -40.00 -4.47 -3.33
N TYR A 221 -41.08 -4.58 -4.11
CA TYR A 221 -41.00 -4.44 -5.57
C TYR A 221 -40.52 -3.04 -5.99
N LYS A 222 -41.13 -1.97 -5.44
CA LYS A 222 -40.75 -0.59 -5.76
C LYS A 222 -39.32 -0.27 -5.32
N ASP A 223 -38.93 -0.72 -4.13
CA ASP A 223 -37.56 -0.57 -3.64
C ASP A 223 -36.56 -1.26 -4.57
N GLY A 224 -36.75 -2.54 -4.86
CA GLY A 224 -35.88 -3.30 -5.75
C GLY A 224 -35.78 -2.66 -7.14
N MET A 225 -36.91 -2.27 -7.74
CA MET A 225 -36.96 -1.60 -9.04
C MET A 225 -36.21 -0.26 -9.05
N SER A 226 -36.15 0.46 -7.93
CA SER A 226 -35.38 1.70 -7.83
C SER A 226 -33.86 1.48 -7.83
N ARG A 227 -33.41 0.25 -7.53
CA ARG A 227 -31.98 -0.10 -7.34
C ARG A 227 -31.39 -0.93 -8.47
N VAL A 228 -32.21 -1.51 -9.37
CA VAL A 228 -31.72 -2.40 -10.44
C VAL A 228 -30.65 -1.80 -11.35
N ASN A 229 -30.67 -0.47 -11.55
CA ASN A 229 -29.75 0.26 -12.44
C ASN A 229 -28.57 0.90 -11.71
N ARG A 230 -28.39 0.65 -10.41
CA ARG A 230 -27.24 1.21 -9.68
C ARG A 230 -25.94 0.57 -10.19
N PRO A 231 -24.81 1.30 -10.14
CA PRO A 231 -23.49 0.72 -10.42
C PRO A 231 -23.22 -0.49 -9.52
N HIS A 232 -22.64 -1.56 -10.07
CA HIS A 232 -22.34 -2.79 -9.34
C HIS A 232 -21.08 -3.49 -9.87
N ASN A 233 -20.45 -4.31 -9.02
CA ASN A 233 -19.17 -4.97 -9.26
C ASN A 233 -19.28 -6.34 -9.96
N GLY A 234 -20.47 -6.71 -10.45
CA GLY A 234 -20.71 -8.02 -11.07
C GLY A 234 -20.00 -8.17 -12.43
N ALA A 235 -20.18 -7.20 -13.32
CA ALA A 235 -19.57 -7.17 -14.65
C ALA A 235 -18.28 -6.31 -14.71
N GLN A 236 -18.11 -5.38 -13.76
CA GLN A 236 -16.92 -4.55 -13.60
C GLN A 236 -15.98 -5.19 -12.60
N SER A 237 -14.89 -5.79 -13.07
CA SER A 237 -13.85 -6.35 -12.18
C SER A 237 -12.50 -5.73 -12.52
N SER A 238 -12.14 -4.68 -11.79
CA SER A 238 -10.74 -4.33 -11.54
C SER A 238 -10.18 -5.42 -10.62
N TYR A 239 -9.38 -6.34 -11.15
CA TYR A 239 -8.70 -7.33 -10.31
C TYR A 239 -7.44 -6.72 -9.70
N THR A 240 -7.28 -6.86 -8.38
CA THR A 240 -5.96 -6.93 -7.76
C THR A 240 -5.66 -8.41 -7.54
N LEU A 241 -4.71 -8.96 -8.30
CA LEU A 241 -4.18 -10.30 -8.08
C LEU A 241 -3.65 -10.39 -6.64
N ILE A 242 -3.98 -11.46 -5.90
CA ILE A 242 -3.23 -11.85 -4.69
C ILE A 242 -1.78 -11.99 -5.13
N MET A 243 -0.95 -11.00 -4.81
CA MET A 243 0.47 -11.09 -5.13
C MET A 243 1.03 -12.22 -4.28
N PRO A 244 1.80 -13.16 -4.86
CA PRO A 244 2.57 -14.08 -4.06
C PRO A 244 3.41 -13.26 -3.07
N ASN A 245 3.56 -13.72 -1.83
CA ASN A 245 4.47 -13.12 -0.85
C ASN A 245 5.94 -13.35 -1.27
N GLU A 246 6.24 -13.36 -2.57
CA GLU A 246 7.57 -13.48 -3.14
C GLU A 246 8.11 -12.07 -3.38
N ILE A 247 9.38 -11.87 -3.06
CA ILE A 247 10.11 -10.66 -3.39
C ILE A 247 10.82 -10.92 -4.70
N ARG A 248 10.53 -10.08 -5.71
CA ARG A 248 11.22 -10.10 -6.98
C ARG A 248 11.61 -8.68 -7.37
N THR A 249 12.87 -8.34 -7.15
CA THR A 249 13.43 -7.03 -7.45
C THR A 249 13.91 -7.00 -8.89
N LEU A 250 13.35 -6.08 -9.69
CA LEU A 250 13.80 -5.83 -11.05
C LEU A 250 14.70 -4.59 -11.07
N SER A 251 15.78 -4.66 -11.85
CA SER A 251 16.57 -3.47 -12.16
C SER A 251 15.72 -2.50 -12.98
N PRO A 252 15.58 -1.23 -12.58
CA PRO A 252 14.87 -0.26 -13.41
C PRO A 252 15.59 0.07 -14.72
N THR A 253 16.88 -0.23 -14.81
CA THR A 253 17.70 -0.02 -16.02
C THR A 253 17.50 -1.10 -17.07
N THR A 254 17.19 -2.34 -16.67
CA THR A 254 17.14 -3.50 -17.59
C THR A 254 15.85 -4.31 -17.50
N ASN A 255 15.00 -4.05 -16.50
CA ASN A 255 13.85 -4.89 -16.14
C ASN A 255 14.18 -6.37 -15.86
N LYS A 256 15.46 -6.69 -15.63
CA LYS A 256 15.93 -8.04 -15.27
C LYS A 256 15.94 -8.21 -13.75
N VAL A 257 15.76 -9.45 -13.30
CA VAL A 257 15.78 -9.81 -11.87
C VAL A 257 17.18 -9.61 -11.30
N ILE A 258 17.26 -8.85 -10.20
CA ILE A 258 18.49 -8.67 -9.40
C ILE A 258 18.44 -9.56 -8.15
N PHE A 259 17.25 -9.68 -7.56
CA PHE A 259 17.04 -10.41 -6.32
C PHE A 259 15.69 -11.10 -6.35
N GLU A 260 15.66 -12.35 -5.90
CA GLU A 260 14.46 -13.16 -5.77
C GLU A 260 14.53 -13.91 -4.44
N HIS A 261 13.48 -13.79 -3.63
CA HIS A 261 13.45 -14.39 -2.30
C HIS A 261 12.01 -14.68 -1.86
N PRO A 262 11.71 -15.87 -1.32
CA PRO A 262 10.40 -16.13 -0.74
C PRO A 262 10.20 -15.23 0.48
N GLY A 263 9.11 -14.48 0.53
CA GLY A 263 8.78 -13.71 1.72
C GLY A 263 8.43 -14.62 2.89
N ILE A 264 8.73 -14.13 4.08
CA ILE A 264 8.51 -14.79 5.35
C ILE A 264 7.03 -15.10 5.54
N SER A 265 6.71 -16.31 6.03
CA SER A 265 5.37 -16.61 6.49
C SER A 265 5.06 -15.97 7.85
N VAL A 266 3.79 -15.82 8.20
CA VAL A 266 3.37 -15.29 9.51
C VAL A 266 3.89 -16.16 10.66
N ASP A 267 3.97 -17.48 10.47
CA ASP A 267 4.48 -18.41 11.48
C ASP A 267 5.99 -18.31 11.69
N GLU A 268 6.76 -18.10 10.62
CA GLU A 268 8.20 -17.81 10.74
C GLU A 268 8.45 -16.45 11.38
N ALA A 269 7.67 -15.44 10.98
CA ALA A 269 7.75 -14.11 11.59
C ALA A 269 7.45 -14.15 13.08
N ARG A 270 6.50 -14.98 13.53
CA ARG A 270 6.22 -15.21 14.95
C ARG A 270 7.46 -15.70 15.71
N LYS A 271 8.25 -16.59 15.11
CA LYS A 271 9.50 -17.11 15.71
C LYS A 271 10.57 -16.01 15.78
N VAL A 272 10.76 -15.25 14.71
CA VAL A 272 11.69 -14.11 14.65
C VAL A 272 11.36 -13.05 15.70
N VAL A 273 10.09 -12.67 15.80
CA VAL A 273 9.59 -11.68 16.75
C VAL A 273 9.74 -12.17 18.18
N GLN A 274 9.49 -13.46 18.45
CA GLN A 274 9.73 -14.05 19.77
C GLN A 274 11.21 -14.05 20.15
N ALA A 275 12.10 -14.42 19.22
CA ALA A 275 13.54 -14.37 19.45
C ALA A 275 14.05 -12.94 19.72
N SER A 276 13.46 -11.94 19.04
CA SER A 276 13.72 -10.52 19.31
C SER A 276 13.29 -10.13 20.72
N HIS A 277 12.10 -10.58 21.15
CA HIS A 277 11.60 -10.34 22.50
C HIS A 277 12.49 -10.96 23.58
N ASP A 278 13.04 -12.15 23.35
CA ASP A 278 13.93 -12.81 24.30
C ASP A 278 15.28 -12.08 24.39
N ALA A 279 15.86 -11.66 23.26
CA ALA A 279 17.07 -10.84 23.22
C ALA A 279 16.88 -9.46 23.89
N PHE A 280 15.69 -8.87 23.79
CA PHE A 280 15.37 -7.60 24.43
C PHE A 280 15.58 -7.64 25.96
N ARG A 281 15.37 -8.78 26.62
CA ARG A 281 15.47 -8.92 28.08
C ARG A 281 16.89 -8.66 28.60
N SER A 282 17.91 -9.08 27.84
CA SER A 282 19.32 -8.80 28.16
C SER A 282 19.79 -7.49 27.55
N TRP A 283 19.42 -7.21 26.29
CA TRP A 283 19.85 -6.00 25.59
C TRP A 283 19.46 -4.71 26.29
N ARG A 284 18.24 -4.61 26.83
CA ARG A 284 17.78 -3.41 27.56
C ARG A 284 18.57 -3.11 28.84
N LYS A 285 19.39 -4.06 29.33
CA LYS A 285 20.21 -3.93 30.54
C LYS A 285 21.64 -3.46 30.25
N THR A 286 22.05 -3.42 28.98
CA THR A 286 23.35 -2.85 28.61
C THR A 286 23.37 -1.34 28.89
N THR A 287 24.56 -0.80 29.09
CA THR A 287 24.77 0.64 29.24
C THR A 287 24.69 1.34 27.88
N LEU A 288 24.38 2.63 27.88
CA LEU A 288 24.40 3.42 26.64
C LEU A 288 25.80 3.41 25.99
N ALA A 289 26.86 3.43 26.79
CA ALA A 289 28.25 3.39 26.30
C ALA A 289 28.55 2.11 25.50
N GLU A 290 28.19 0.93 26.03
CA GLU A 290 28.34 -0.35 25.32
C GLU A 290 27.55 -0.36 24.00
N ARG A 291 26.33 0.19 24.00
CA ARG A 291 25.52 0.29 22.77
C ARG A 291 26.13 1.25 21.74
N LYS A 292 26.63 2.41 22.18
CA LYS A 292 27.32 3.38 21.31
C LYS A 292 28.56 2.76 20.68
N GLU A 293 29.36 2.00 21.45
CA GLU A 293 30.56 1.33 20.93
C GLU A 293 30.23 0.36 19.79
N THR A 294 29.23 -0.52 19.97
CA THR A 294 28.80 -1.45 18.92
C THR A 294 28.27 -0.71 17.69
N VAL A 295 27.44 0.32 17.88
CA VAL A 295 26.88 1.11 16.77
C VAL A 295 27.99 1.81 15.98
N LEU A 296 28.95 2.46 16.65
CA LEU A 296 30.10 3.11 16.02
C LEU A 296 30.91 2.15 15.17
N LYS A 297 31.25 0.97 15.70
CA LYS A 297 31.95 -0.09 14.95
C LYS A 297 31.17 -0.51 13.70
N ALA A 298 29.85 -0.67 13.79
CA ALA A 298 29.02 -1.01 12.64
C ALA A 298 29.03 0.10 11.58
N LEU A 299 28.94 1.36 11.99
CA LEU A 299 28.99 2.52 11.09
C LEU A 299 30.35 2.65 10.40
N ASP A 300 31.45 2.39 11.10
CA ASP A 300 32.79 2.39 10.51
C ASP A 300 32.94 1.30 9.45
N LEU A 301 32.39 0.10 9.71
CA LEU A 301 32.37 -0.99 8.73
C LEU A 301 31.52 -0.66 7.49
N ILE A 302 30.38 0.00 7.67
CA ILE A 302 29.53 0.47 6.56
C ILE A 302 30.28 1.50 5.72
N MET A 303 30.94 2.47 6.36
CA MET A 303 31.71 3.51 5.67
C MET A 303 32.89 2.93 4.89
N ALA A 304 33.54 1.89 5.42
CA ALA A 304 34.63 1.20 4.73
C ALA A 304 34.18 0.50 3.43
N ASP A 305 32.89 0.20 3.28
CA ASP A 305 32.31 -0.49 2.11
C ASP A 305 31.45 0.44 1.21
N ARG A 306 31.56 1.75 1.43
CA ARG A 306 30.75 2.80 0.80
C ARG A 306 30.53 2.62 -0.70
N ASP A 307 31.61 2.38 -1.45
CA ASP A 307 31.54 2.36 -2.92
C ASP A 307 30.84 1.09 -3.44
N THR A 308 31.01 -0.04 -2.76
CA THR A 308 30.26 -1.28 -3.04
C THR A 308 28.78 -1.06 -2.82
N LEU A 309 28.41 -0.47 -1.67
CA LEU A 309 27.01 -0.19 -1.34
C LEU A 309 26.39 0.79 -2.34
N ALA A 310 27.15 1.79 -2.80
CA ALA A 310 26.71 2.72 -3.83
C ALA A 310 26.42 2.02 -5.17
N ALA A 311 27.28 1.09 -5.59
CA ALA A 311 27.06 0.31 -6.81
C ALA A 311 25.84 -0.62 -6.71
N GLU A 312 25.62 -1.25 -5.55
CA GLU A 312 24.45 -2.10 -5.30
C GLU A 312 23.14 -1.32 -5.35
N LEU A 313 23.10 -0.13 -4.74
CA LEU A 313 21.94 0.75 -4.78
C LEU A 313 21.68 1.25 -6.21
N THR A 314 22.72 1.73 -6.90
CA THR A 314 22.63 2.16 -8.31
C THR A 314 21.98 1.08 -9.17
N THR A 315 22.37 -0.19 -8.96
CA THR A 315 21.80 -1.32 -9.70
C THR A 315 20.33 -1.59 -9.36
N GLN A 316 19.97 -1.56 -8.07
CA GLN A 316 18.61 -1.87 -7.59
C GLN A 316 17.59 -0.76 -7.87
N MET A 317 18.00 0.51 -7.85
CA MET A 317 17.07 1.64 -7.93
C MET A 317 17.32 2.62 -9.08
N GLY A 318 18.45 2.54 -9.77
CA GLY A 318 18.73 3.38 -10.94
C GLY A 318 19.21 4.80 -10.62
N ARG A 319 19.51 5.15 -9.36
CA ARG A 319 20.14 6.44 -9.04
C ARG A 319 21.54 6.51 -9.69
N PRO A 320 21.91 7.61 -10.37
CA PRO A 320 23.25 7.75 -10.92
C PRO A 320 24.36 7.59 -9.89
N ILE A 321 25.39 6.80 -10.24
CA ILE A 321 26.50 6.41 -9.37
C ILE A 321 27.28 7.61 -8.81
N ALA A 322 27.28 8.73 -9.53
CA ALA A 322 27.89 9.99 -9.10
C ALA A 322 27.29 10.53 -7.78
N TYR A 323 26.07 10.14 -7.45
CA TYR A 323 25.34 10.62 -6.27
C TYR A 323 25.13 9.55 -5.21
N THR A 324 25.11 8.28 -5.58
CA THR A 324 24.69 7.20 -4.67
C THR A 324 25.62 7.05 -3.45
N GLY A 325 26.93 7.28 -3.59
CA GLY A 325 27.85 7.28 -2.45
C GLY A 325 27.55 8.37 -1.41
N LYS A 326 26.95 9.49 -1.82
CA LYS A 326 26.57 10.58 -0.90
C LYS A 326 25.47 10.15 0.08
N GLU A 327 24.67 9.14 -0.26
CA GLU A 327 23.68 8.58 0.66
C GLU A 327 24.37 7.99 1.90
N ILE A 328 25.44 7.22 1.70
CA ILE A 328 26.21 6.60 2.78
C ILE A 328 26.93 7.66 3.61
N ASP A 329 27.53 8.66 2.95
CA ASP A 329 28.18 9.79 3.64
C ASP A 329 27.18 10.57 4.51
N THR A 330 25.98 10.82 3.98
CA THR A 330 24.92 11.55 4.69
C THR A 330 24.31 10.70 5.79
N MET A 331 24.22 9.38 5.61
CA MET A 331 23.81 8.43 6.65
C MET A 331 24.76 8.51 7.84
N ARG A 332 26.08 8.55 7.58
CA ARG A 332 27.06 8.72 8.65
C ARG A 332 26.92 10.05 9.37
N LYS A 333 26.72 11.16 8.66
CA LYS A 333 26.48 12.47 9.29
C LYS A 333 25.25 12.47 10.21
N ARG A 334 24.15 11.83 9.78
CA ARG A 334 22.95 11.67 10.64
C ARG A 334 23.24 10.80 11.84
N ALA A 335 23.96 9.70 11.64
CA ALA A 335 24.34 8.81 12.73
C ALA A 335 25.21 9.51 13.78
N ASP A 336 26.20 10.29 13.36
CA ASP A 336 27.09 11.03 14.26
C ASP A 336 26.29 12.01 15.14
N TYR A 337 25.40 12.81 14.53
CA TYR A 337 24.51 13.69 15.30
C TYR A 337 23.64 12.91 16.31
N LEU A 338 23.02 11.80 15.89
CA LEU A 338 22.19 10.98 16.77
C LEU A 338 22.98 10.39 17.94
N LEU A 339 24.25 10.03 17.72
CA LEU A 339 25.17 9.53 18.75
C LEU A 339 25.57 10.63 19.74
N ASP A 340 25.77 11.84 19.26
CA ASP A 340 26.13 13.02 20.06
C ASP A 340 25.01 13.38 21.04
N ILE A 341 23.76 13.44 20.57
CA ILE A 341 22.61 13.82 21.41
C ILE A 341 22.09 12.68 22.30
N ALA A 342 22.59 11.46 22.16
CA ALA A 342 22.02 10.26 22.79
C ALA A 342 21.98 10.34 24.32
N GLU A 343 23.05 10.85 24.94
CA GLU A 343 23.18 10.95 26.40
C GLU A 343 22.16 11.93 26.98
N ASP A 344 22.05 13.12 26.38
CA ASP A 344 21.07 14.12 26.78
C ASP A 344 19.63 13.69 26.48
N SER A 345 19.42 12.97 25.37
CA SER A 345 18.11 12.48 24.97
C SER A 345 17.59 11.36 25.87
N LEU A 346 18.46 10.53 26.44
CA LEU A 346 18.08 9.33 27.20
C LEU A 346 18.23 9.46 28.72
N LYS A 347 18.77 10.58 29.23
CA LYS A 347 18.87 10.81 30.68
C LYS A 347 17.49 10.89 31.35
N ASN A 348 17.47 10.56 32.64
CA ASN A 348 16.28 10.71 33.47
C ASN A 348 15.87 12.19 33.55
N LEU A 349 14.57 12.45 33.56
CA LEU A 349 14.02 13.78 33.78
C LEU A 349 13.81 13.97 35.29
N PRO A 350 14.45 14.96 35.93
CA PRO A 350 14.30 15.18 37.36
C PRO A 350 12.87 15.64 37.69
N GLY A 351 12.30 15.13 38.78
CA GLY A 351 11.11 15.72 39.38
C GLY A 351 11.48 16.92 40.25
N THR A 352 10.48 17.67 40.71
CA THR A 352 10.68 18.74 41.69
C THR A 352 11.33 18.16 42.96
N PRO A 353 12.32 18.83 43.59
CA PRO A 353 12.86 18.40 44.87
C PRO A 353 11.80 18.39 45.98
N GLU A 354 11.82 17.39 46.85
CA GLU A 354 10.99 17.31 48.06
C GLU A 354 11.77 16.55 49.14
N SER A 355 11.81 17.09 50.36
CA SER A 355 12.58 16.49 51.44
C SER A 355 12.06 15.09 51.79
N GLY A 356 12.97 14.11 51.89
CA GLY A 356 12.63 12.72 52.17
C GLY A 356 12.10 11.94 50.96
N PHE A 357 12.08 12.54 49.77
CA PHE A 357 11.62 11.88 48.54
C PHE A 357 12.56 12.07 47.36
N ARG A 358 12.81 10.97 46.63
CA ARG A 358 13.49 10.98 45.33
C ARG A 358 12.47 10.77 44.21
N ARG A 359 12.35 11.76 43.33
CA ARG A 359 11.35 11.81 42.25
C ARG A 359 12.01 12.06 40.91
N PHE A 360 11.70 11.21 39.93
CA PHE A 360 12.21 11.36 38.57
C PHE A 360 11.37 10.55 37.58
N VAL A 361 11.41 10.92 36.30
CA VAL A 361 10.86 10.15 35.20
C VAL A 361 11.99 9.49 34.45
N LYS A 362 11.91 8.16 34.32
CA LYS A 362 12.85 7.37 33.54
C LYS A 362 12.32 7.13 32.14
N LYS A 363 13.21 7.17 31.15
CA LYS A 363 12.95 6.77 29.77
C LYS A 363 13.32 5.30 29.63
N GLU A 364 12.34 4.45 29.32
CA GLU A 364 12.50 2.99 29.17
C GLU A 364 12.22 2.61 27.71
N PRO A 365 12.98 1.67 27.09
CA PRO A 365 12.67 1.21 25.75
C PRO A 365 11.28 0.56 25.67
N PHE A 366 10.65 0.65 24.49
CA PHE A 366 9.38 -0.03 24.21
C PHE A 366 9.52 -1.55 24.23
N GLY A 367 10.49 -2.09 23.49
CA GLY A 367 10.64 -3.53 23.22
C GLY A 367 10.99 -3.81 21.76
N PRO A 368 10.69 -5.01 21.23
CA PRO A 368 10.85 -5.31 19.81
C PRO A 368 10.13 -4.30 18.91
N THR A 369 10.89 -3.66 18.04
CA THR A 369 10.44 -2.59 17.14
C THR A 369 10.45 -3.09 15.70
N LEU A 370 9.31 -3.02 15.01
CA LEU A 370 9.23 -3.30 13.58
C LEU A 370 9.52 -2.02 12.80
N ILE A 371 10.58 -2.03 12.01
CA ILE A 371 10.93 -0.91 11.11
C ILE A 371 10.69 -1.38 9.68
N SER A 372 9.75 -0.75 8.96
CA SER A 372 9.47 -1.02 7.55
C SER A 372 9.82 0.22 6.72
N THR A 373 10.66 0.05 5.71
CA THR A 373 11.31 1.18 5.02
C THR A 373 11.02 1.19 3.52
N ALA A 374 11.00 2.40 2.95
CA ALA A 374 10.89 2.64 1.51
C ALA A 374 12.19 2.29 0.76
N TRP A 375 12.17 2.39 -0.56
CA TRP A 375 13.30 2.03 -1.42
C TRP A 375 14.14 3.21 -1.90
N ASN A 376 13.64 4.43 -1.76
CA ASN A 376 14.26 5.60 -2.39
C ASN A 376 15.54 6.05 -1.69
N TYR A 377 15.63 5.96 -0.36
CA TYR A 377 16.88 6.25 0.38
C TYR A 377 17.10 5.25 1.52
N PRO A 378 17.30 3.96 1.20
CA PRO A 378 17.21 2.86 2.15
C PRO A 378 18.14 3.01 3.36
N TYR A 379 19.35 3.54 3.21
CA TYR A 379 20.25 3.74 4.35
C TYR A 379 19.87 4.97 5.17
N LEU A 380 19.50 6.08 4.51
CA LEU A 380 19.14 7.33 5.21
C LEU A 380 17.84 7.22 6.01
N ILE A 381 16.80 6.62 5.45
CA ILE A 381 15.53 6.47 6.16
C ILE A 381 15.66 5.45 7.29
N THR A 382 16.45 4.38 7.09
CA THR A 382 16.63 3.35 8.10
C THR A 382 17.42 3.86 9.29
N VAL A 383 18.50 4.63 9.07
CA VAL A 383 19.35 5.11 10.16
C VAL A 383 18.59 6.01 11.14
N ASN A 384 17.64 6.81 10.64
CA ASN A 384 16.81 7.73 11.42
C ASN A 384 16.03 7.01 12.53
N ALA A 385 15.61 5.77 12.31
CA ALA A 385 14.85 4.98 13.28
C ALA A 385 15.68 3.87 13.94
N LEU A 386 16.61 3.24 13.21
CA LEU A 386 17.43 2.13 13.68
C LEU A 386 18.31 2.55 14.86
N LEU A 387 19.00 3.69 14.75
CA LEU A 387 19.94 4.14 15.78
C LEU A 387 19.21 4.54 17.07
N PRO A 388 18.18 5.40 17.04
CA PRO A 388 17.43 5.73 18.25
C PRO A 388 16.79 4.51 18.89
N ALA A 389 16.29 3.55 18.11
CA ALA A 389 15.74 2.30 18.61
C ALA A 389 16.80 1.49 19.38
N LEU A 390 17.94 1.19 18.75
CA LEU A 390 19.01 0.40 19.35
C LEU A 390 19.60 1.08 20.58
N LEU A 391 19.92 2.38 20.49
CA LEU A 391 20.55 3.14 21.58
C LEU A 391 19.62 3.35 22.78
N SER A 392 18.30 3.42 22.55
CA SER A 392 17.29 3.40 23.63
C SER A 392 17.20 2.03 24.33
N GLY A 393 17.74 0.96 23.73
CA GLY A 393 17.71 -0.41 24.26
C GLY A 393 16.57 -1.27 23.69
N ASN A 394 15.94 -0.86 22.60
CA ASN A 394 15.01 -1.71 21.85
C ASN A 394 15.77 -2.74 21.02
N THR A 395 15.11 -3.87 20.73
CA THR A 395 15.52 -4.75 19.63
C THR A 395 14.75 -4.38 18.38
N VAL A 396 15.30 -4.67 17.20
CA VAL A 396 14.77 -4.20 15.92
C VAL A 396 14.57 -5.38 14.98
N ILE A 397 13.41 -5.42 14.33
CA ILE A 397 13.09 -6.24 13.18
C ILE A 397 12.93 -5.30 11.98
N LEU A 398 13.86 -5.32 11.04
CA LEU A 398 13.82 -4.52 9.82
C LEU A 398 13.17 -5.31 8.70
N ARG A 399 12.14 -4.73 8.08
CA ARG A 399 11.61 -5.14 6.79
C ARG A 399 12.08 -4.12 5.74
N PRO A 400 13.13 -4.44 4.94
CA PRO A 400 13.55 -3.58 3.84
C PRO A 400 12.47 -3.57 2.75
N SER A 401 12.45 -2.53 1.92
CA SER A 401 11.59 -2.51 0.73
C SER A 401 11.91 -3.70 -0.20
N PRO A 402 10.89 -4.38 -0.77
CA PRO A 402 11.08 -5.42 -1.79
C PRO A 402 11.80 -4.93 -3.05
N GLN A 403 11.86 -3.61 -3.26
CA GLN A 403 12.54 -3.01 -4.42
C GLN A 403 14.03 -2.74 -4.17
N THR A 404 14.47 -2.65 -2.92
CA THR A 404 15.89 -2.55 -2.56
C THR A 404 16.13 -3.45 -1.34
N PRO A 405 16.03 -4.78 -1.46
CA PRO A 405 16.06 -5.67 -0.30
C PRO A 405 17.48 -5.92 0.23
N ILE A 406 18.51 -5.79 -0.63
CA ILE A 406 19.88 -6.23 -0.32
C ILE A 406 20.51 -5.43 0.83
N PHE A 407 20.19 -4.14 0.97
CA PHE A 407 20.79 -3.31 2.02
C PHE A 407 20.47 -3.80 3.44
N GLY A 408 19.30 -4.43 3.64
CA GLY A 408 18.93 -4.98 4.93
C GLY A 408 19.92 -6.05 5.38
N GLU A 409 20.24 -6.99 4.48
CA GLU A 409 21.23 -8.04 4.72
C GLU A 409 22.63 -7.47 4.95
N ARG A 410 23.00 -6.41 4.21
CA ARG A 410 24.27 -5.70 4.42
C ARG A 410 24.34 -5.11 5.82
N LEU A 411 23.32 -4.36 6.26
CA LEU A 411 23.24 -3.83 7.62
C LEU A 411 23.36 -4.94 8.66
N ALA A 412 22.59 -6.04 8.52
CA ALA A 412 22.63 -7.14 9.48
C ALA A 412 24.03 -7.76 9.58
N SER A 413 24.73 -7.90 8.46
CA SER A 413 26.11 -8.37 8.41
C SER A 413 27.07 -7.44 9.15
N TYR A 414 27.01 -6.12 8.91
CA TYR A 414 27.91 -5.17 9.58
C TYR A 414 27.65 -5.08 11.09
N PHE A 415 26.39 -5.07 11.52
CA PHE A 415 26.06 -5.08 12.95
C PHE A 415 26.51 -6.38 13.64
N THR A 416 26.37 -7.52 12.96
CA THR A 416 26.89 -8.81 13.47
C THR A 416 28.41 -8.76 13.62
N LYS A 417 29.14 -8.26 12.60
CA LYS A 417 30.60 -8.10 12.64
C LYS A 417 31.06 -7.11 13.72
N ALA A 418 30.25 -6.10 14.02
CA ALA A 418 30.50 -5.14 15.09
C ALA A 418 30.28 -5.71 16.51
N GLY A 419 29.79 -6.95 16.62
CA GLY A 419 29.56 -7.62 17.89
C GLY A 419 28.18 -7.36 18.49
N LEU A 420 27.19 -6.93 17.68
CA LEU A 420 25.82 -6.82 18.15
C LEU A 420 25.30 -8.21 18.58
N PRO A 421 24.68 -8.34 19.78
CA PRO A 421 24.19 -9.64 20.22
C PRO A 421 23.13 -10.23 19.28
N THR A 422 23.14 -11.55 19.17
CA THR A 422 22.20 -12.31 18.33
C THR A 422 20.75 -11.91 18.62
N ASN A 423 19.96 -11.76 17.55
CA ASN A 423 18.54 -11.39 17.56
C ASN A 423 18.19 -9.97 18.04
N VAL A 424 19.18 -9.14 18.41
CA VAL A 424 18.94 -7.71 18.72
C VAL A 424 18.57 -6.93 17.46
N PHE A 425 19.17 -7.26 16.33
CA PHE A 425 18.80 -6.75 15.01
C PHE A 425 18.57 -7.93 14.07
N GLN A 426 17.38 -8.00 13.48
CA GLN A 426 16.98 -9.05 12.55
C GLN A 426 16.37 -8.43 11.30
N VAL A 427 16.52 -9.10 10.16
CA VAL A 427 15.93 -8.70 8.88
C VAL A 427 14.90 -9.73 8.46
N ILE A 428 13.74 -9.27 8.01
CA ILE A 428 12.71 -10.11 7.42
C ILE A 428 12.35 -9.61 6.03
N HIS A 429 12.27 -10.54 5.09
CA HIS A 429 11.80 -10.27 3.74
C HIS A 429 10.30 -10.53 3.68
N CYS A 430 9.49 -9.53 3.34
CA CYS A 430 8.05 -9.68 3.18
C CYS A 430 7.61 -8.91 1.94
N GLY A 431 7.04 -9.58 0.94
CA GLY A 431 6.54 -8.95 -0.30
C GLY A 431 5.07 -8.54 -0.23
N SER A 432 4.29 -9.22 0.63
CA SER A 432 2.84 -9.02 0.75
C SER A 432 2.49 -7.98 1.83
N PRO A 433 1.72 -6.93 1.49
CA PRO A 433 1.15 -6.02 2.49
C PRO A 433 0.27 -6.73 3.53
N ASP A 434 -0.49 -7.77 3.14
CA ASP A 434 -1.33 -8.51 4.08
C ASP A 434 -0.50 -9.24 5.13
N VAL A 435 0.57 -9.90 4.71
CA VAL A 435 1.49 -10.59 5.62
C VAL A 435 2.17 -9.58 6.55
N LEU A 436 2.57 -8.40 6.03
CA LEU A 436 3.13 -7.34 6.86
C LEU A 436 2.14 -6.85 7.93
N ASP A 437 0.86 -6.71 7.59
CA ASP A 437 -0.20 -6.31 8.53
C ASP A 437 -0.38 -7.35 9.64
N GLU A 438 -0.35 -8.64 9.30
CA GLU A 438 -0.42 -9.74 10.29
C GLU A 438 0.82 -9.75 11.20
N ILE A 439 2.01 -9.51 10.63
CA ILE A 439 3.25 -9.40 11.39
C ILE A 439 3.16 -8.23 12.37
N ALA A 440 2.72 -7.05 11.92
CA ALA A 440 2.56 -5.86 12.76
C ALA A 440 1.55 -6.06 13.92
N GLN A 441 0.63 -7.02 13.80
CA GLN A 441 -0.31 -7.38 14.86
C GLN A 441 0.28 -8.32 15.93
N LEU A 442 1.48 -8.89 15.71
CA LEU A 442 2.09 -9.83 16.66
C LEU A 442 2.34 -9.17 18.02
N PRO A 443 1.80 -9.72 19.13
CA PRO A 443 1.86 -9.11 20.46
C PRO A 443 3.26 -8.68 20.94
N PRO A 444 4.36 -9.42 20.66
CA PRO A 444 5.68 -9.00 21.14
C PRO A 444 6.25 -7.76 20.43
N ILE A 445 5.71 -7.34 19.28
CA ILE A 445 6.06 -6.05 18.65
C ILE A 445 5.48 -4.93 19.52
N GLN A 446 6.29 -3.97 19.93
CA GLN A 446 5.92 -2.90 20.88
C GLN A 446 6.05 -1.49 20.30
N LEU A 447 6.57 -1.36 19.08
CA LEU A 447 6.65 -0.13 18.31
C LEU A 447 6.68 -0.50 16.82
N VAL A 448 5.97 0.27 15.99
CA VAL A 448 5.99 0.13 14.52
C VAL A 448 6.43 1.45 13.91
N CYS A 449 7.52 1.43 13.14
CA CYS A 449 7.99 2.56 12.36
C CYS A 449 7.82 2.23 10.88
N PHE A 450 7.15 3.10 10.12
CA PHE A 450 6.92 2.92 8.70
C PHE A 450 7.29 4.18 7.92
N VAL A 451 8.09 3.99 6.88
CA VAL A 451 8.39 5.01 5.87
C VAL A 451 7.92 4.49 4.51
N GLY A 452 7.05 5.24 3.83
CA GLY A 452 6.50 4.81 2.53
C GLY A 452 5.32 5.66 2.07
N SER A 453 4.46 5.11 1.21
CA SER A 453 3.31 5.86 0.71
C SER A 453 2.25 6.10 1.79
N THR A 454 1.49 7.18 1.66
CA THR A 454 0.38 7.51 2.56
C THR A 454 -0.63 6.37 2.68
N LEU A 455 -0.99 5.73 1.57
CA LEU A 455 -1.88 4.57 1.57
C LEU A 455 -1.30 3.39 2.37
N GLY A 456 0.01 3.12 2.24
CA GLY A 456 0.69 2.09 3.02
C GLY A 456 0.72 2.39 4.52
N GLY A 457 0.94 3.65 4.89
CA GLY A 457 0.90 4.10 6.27
C GLY A 457 -0.47 3.99 6.92
N LEU A 458 -1.53 4.43 6.21
CA LEU A 458 -2.92 4.29 6.65
C LEU A 458 -3.29 2.83 6.85
N ARG A 459 -2.94 1.97 5.89
CA ARG A 459 -3.17 0.53 5.97
C ARG A 459 -2.52 -0.09 7.21
N LEU A 460 -1.25 0.22 7.47
CA LEU A 460 -0.54 -0.31 8.64
C LEU A 460 -1.11 0.22 9.96
N ARG A 461 -1.56 1.48 9.98
CA ARG A 461 -2.26 2.07 11.12
C ARG A 461 -3.59 1.36 11.37
N GLU A 462 -4.37 1.06 10.34
CA GLU A 462 -5.61 0.29 10.45
C GLU A 462 -5.35 -1.12 10.97
N ALA A 463 -4.35 -1.80 10.43
CA ALA A 463 -3.94 -3.14 10.86
C ALA A 463 -3.56 -3.19 12.35
N THR A 464 -2.98 -2.10 12.86
CA THR A 464 -2.56 -1.99 14.27
C THR A 464 -3.59 -1.33 15.19
N ALA A 465 -4.72 -0.82 14.67
CA ALA A 465 -5.69 -0.03 15.43
C ALA A 465 -6.35 -0.76 16.62
N ARG A 466 -6.38 -2.11 16.60
CA ARG A 466 -6.85 -2.92 17.74
C ARG A 466 -5.81 -3.13 18.84
N ARG A 467 -4.62 -2.54 18.68
CA ARG A 467 -3.52 -2.56 19.65
C ARG A 467 -3.17 -1.13 20.02
N LEU A 468 -2.88 -0.90 21.30
CA LEU A 468 -2.31 0.38 21.76
C LEU A 468 -0.79 0.44 21.51
N VAL A 469 -0.35 -0.08 20.35
CA VAL A 469 1.05 -0.02 19.93
C VAL A 469 1.31 1.35 19.30
N PRO A 470 2.37 2.08 19.73
CA PRO A 470 2.74 3.32 19.06
C PRO A 470 3.14 3.05 17.62
N VAL A 471 2.78 3.98 16.74
CA VAL A 471 3.18 3.99 15.34
C VAL A 471 3.89 5.29 15.02
N ASN A 472 5.02 5.21 14.32
CA ASN A 472 5.73 6.36 13.76
C ASN A 472 5.67 6.24 12.23
N LEU A 473 5.08 7.23 11.57
CA LEU A 473 4.76 7.22 10.15
C LEU A 473 5.41 8.41 9.46
N GLU A 474 6.28 8.15 8.48
CA GLU A 474 6.80 9.14 7.54
C GLU A 474 6.27 8.80 6.14
N LEU A 475 5.36 9.62 5.63
CA LEU A 475 4.54 9.31 4.46
C LEU A 475 4.85 10.23 3.27
N GLY A 476 3.96 10.25 2.27
CA GLY A 476 4.17 11.01 1.04
C GLY A 476 4.17 12.53 1.27
N GLY A 477 4.74 13.23 0.29
CA GLY A 477 4.70 14.68 0.18
C GLY A 477 3.86 15.14 -1.01
N ASN A 478 3.80 16.45 -1.21
CA ASN A 478 3.40 17.09 -2.47
C ASN A 478 3.94 18.54 -2.41
N ASP A 479 5.26 18.60 -2.30
CA ASP A 479 5.94 19.71 -1.64
C ASP A 479 5.95 20.94 -2.54
N PRO A 480 5.40 22.06 -2.05
CA PRO A 480 5.32 23.27 -2.85
C PRO A 480 6.59 24.12 -2.77
N ALA A 481 6.91 24.81 -3.86
CA ALA A 481 7.92 25.85 -3.94
C ALA A 481 7.27 27.17 -4.39
N TYR A 482 7.51 28.28 -3.69
CA TYR A 482 7.05 29.60 -4.10
C TYR A 482 8.20 30.53 -4.46
N VAL A 483 8.17 31.07 -5.67
CA VAL A 483 9.16 32.02 -6.20
C VAL A 483 8.59 33.43 -6.23
N ARG A 484 9.11 34.29 -5.35
CA ARG A 484 8.72 35.70 -5.20
C ARG A 484 9.32 36.59 -6.29
N PRO A 485 8.73 37.78 -6.54
CA PRO A 485 9.17 38.66 -7.64
C PRO A 485 10.60 39.21 -7.47
N ASP A 486 11.14 39.21 -6.25
CA ASP A 486 12.48 39.70 -5.95
C ASP A 486 13.57 38.60 -5.98
N ALA A 487 13.17 37.34 -6.24
CA ALA A 487 14.05 36.19 -6.18
C ALA A 487 15.15 36.21 -7.26
N ASP A 488 16.28 35.54 -6.98
CA ASP A 488 17.34 35.31 -7.98
C ASP A 488 16.91 34.20 -8.94
N LEU A 489 16.21 34.54 -10.03
CA LEU A 489 15.55 33.55 -10.88
C LEU A 489 16.49 32.47 -11.42
N ALA A 490 17.71 32.81 -11.81
CA ALA A 490 18.67 31.83 -12.33
C ALA A 490 19.14 30.86 -11.24
N SER A 491 19.51 31.39 -10.06
CA SER A 491 19.91 30.56 -8.93
C SER A 491 18.74 29.70 -8.42
N VAL A 492 17.54 30.26 -8.38
CA VAL A 492 16.34 29.56 -7.91
C VAL A 492 15.95 28.47 -8.90
N ALA A 493 15.98 28.73 -10.21
CA ALA A 493 15.70 27.72 -11.23
C ALA A 493 16.63 26.52 -11.11
N ALA A 494 17.94 26.75 -10.89
CA ALA A 494 18.92 25.68 -10.67
C ALA A 494 18.54 24.78 -9.48
N ASN A 495 18.17 25.37 -8.34
CA ASN A 495 17.80 24.60 -7.15
C ASN A 495 16.43 23.92 -7.27
N VAL A 496 15.45 24.60 -7.87
CA VAL A 496 14.09 24.05 -8.04
C VAL A 496 14.09 22.89 -9.03
N VAL A 497 14.85 22.99 -10.13
CA VAL A 497 15.01 21.89 -11.09
C VAL A 497 15.70 20.71 -10.41
N ASP A 498 16.80 20.92 -9.69
CA ASP A 498 17.47 19.84 -8.97
C ASP A 498 16.54 19.19 -7.93
N GLY A 499 15.84 19.99 -7.13
CA GLY A 499 14.89 19.52 -6.12
C GLY A 499 13.70 18.74 -6.68
N ALA A 500 13.35 18.88 -7.96
CA ALA A 500 12.29 18.10 -8.60
C ALA A 500 12.81 16.92 -9.44
N VAL A 501 14.04 16.98 -9.93
CA VAL A 501 14.58 16.00 -10.89
C VAL A 501 15.59 15.04 -10.25
N PHE A 502 16.22 15.42 -9.13
CA PHE A 502 17.17 14.56 -8.42
C PHE A 502 16.52 13.21 -8.07
N ASN A 503 17.30 12.13 -8.21
CA ASN A 503 16.79 10.76 -8.07
C ASN A 503 15.60 10.43 -9.00
N SER A 504 15.52 11.11 -10.14
CA SER A 504 14.39 11.07 -11.09
C SER A 504 13.06 11.48 -10.43
N GLY A 505 13.10 12.46 -9.53
CA GLY A 505 11.95 12.99 -8.78
C GLY A 505 11.38 12.05 -7.72
N GLN A 506 12.09 10.97 -7.40
CA GLN A 506 11.60 9.94 -6.47
C GLN A 506 12.13 10.18 -5.05
N SER A 507 11.76 11.30 -4.47
CA SER A 507 12.07 11.71 -3.09
C SER A 507 10.78 12.12 -2.39
N CYS A 508 10.61 11.78 -1.11
CA CYS A 508 9.43 12.25 -0.37
C CYS A 508 9.43 13.77 -0.20
N CYS A 509 10.61 14.41 -0.26
CA CYS A 509 10.75 15.87 -0.22
C CYS A 509 11.18 16.50 -1.55
N ALA A 510 10.89 15.81 -2.67
CA ALA A 510 11.03 16.41 -4.00
C ALA A 510 10.02 17.54 -4.16
N ILE A 511 10.41 18.60 -4.88
CA ILE A 511 9.47 19.65 -5.28
C ILE A 511 8.49 19.06 -6.30
N GLU A 512 7.20 19.10 -5.96
CA GLU A 512 6.12 18.54 -6.79
C GLU A 512 5.24 19.64 -7.39
N ARG A 513 5.21 20.85 -6.79
CA ARG A 513 4.41 21.99 -7.27
C ARG A 513 5.18 23.29 -7.17
N VAL A 514 5.23 24.07 -8.24
CA VAL A 514 5.91 25.37 -8.24
C VAL A 514 4.90 26.49 -8.47
N TYR A 515 4.87 27.44 -7.54
CA TYR A 515 4.13 28.68 -7.62
C TYR A 515 5.10 29.81 -7.94
N VAL A 516 4.79 30.62 -8.94
CA VAL A 516 5.66 31.73 -9.35
C VAL A 516 4.84 33.00 -9.48
N HIS A 517 5.32 34.07 -8.85
CA HIS A 517 4.67 35.36 -8.93
C HIS A 517 4.56 35.85 -10.39
N ALA A 518 3.42 36.43 -10.75
CA ALA A 518 3.06 36.79 -12.12
C ALA A 518 4.12 37.67 -12.82
N ASP A 519 4.73 38.60 -12.08
CA ASP A 519 5.76 39.53 -12.58
C ASP A 519 7.04 38.84 -13.07
N VAL A 520 7.34 37.63 -12.57
CA VAL A 520 8.58 36.90 -12.89
C VAL A 520 8.35 35.52 -13.50
N HIS A 521 7.09 35.10 -13.64
CA HIS A 521 6.73 33.77 -14.14
C HIS A 521 7.43 33.39 -15.45
N ASP A 522 7.28 34.21 -16.48
CA ASP A 522 7.79 33.87 -17.82
C ASP A 522 9.33 33.87 -17.84
N ALA A 523 9.96 34.79 -17.11
CA ALA A 523 11.42 34.84 -16.97
C ALA A 523 11.96 33.63 -16.20
N PHE A 524 11.26 33.19 -15.15
CA PHE A 524 11.62 32.00 -14.38
C PHE A 524 11.51 30.73 -15.23
N VAL A 525 10.44 30.59 -16.03
CA VAL A 525 10.27 29.46 -16.95
C VAL A 525 11.43 29.34 -17.93
N GLU A 526 11.95 30.47 -18.45
CA GLU A 526 13.12 30.45 -19.33
C GLU A 526 14.41 30.00 -18.62
N GLU A 527 14.65 30.43 -17.37
CA GLU A 527 15.80 29.93 -16.60
C GLU A 527 15.65 28.44 -16.25
N VAL A 528 14.43 27.96 -15.95
CA VAL A 528 14.15 26.52 -15.75
C VAL A 528 14.48 25.71 -17.00
N LYS A 529 14.05 26.17 -18.18
CA LYS A 529 14.36 25.51 -19.46
C LYS A 529 15.86 25.48 -19.73
N LYS A 530 16.55 26.59 -19.45
CA LYS A 530 18.00 26.70 -19.65
C LYS A 530 18.78 25.76 -18.72
N GLU A 531 18.39 25.67 -17.45
CA GLU A 531 19.00 24.72 -16.51
C GLU A 531 18.76 23.28 -16.96
N LEU A 532 17.49 22.92 -17.22
CA LEU A 532 17.11 21.55 -17.54
C LEU A 532 17.73 21.07 -18.86
N ALA A 533 18.02 21.97 -19.80
CA ALA A 533 18.74 21.63 -21.03
C ALA A 533 20.14 21.04 -20.78
N GLY A 534 20.76 21.29 -19.61
CA GLY A 534 22.04 20.73 -19.20
C GLY A 534 21.98 19.30 -18.64
N TYR A 535 20.79 18.78 -18.36
CA TYR A 535 20.63 17.45 -17.76
C TYR A 535 20.85 16.33 -18.80
N LYS A 536 21.35 15.18 -18.33
CA LYS A 536 21.62 13.99 -19.13
C LYS A 536 20.86 12.79 -18.57
N VAL A 537 19.90 12.27 -19.35
CA VAL A 537 19.25 10.98 -19.07
C VAL A 537 20.10 9.86 -19.66
N GLY A 538 20.35 8.79 -18.89
CA GLY A 538 21.16 7.68 -19.40
C GLY A 538 21.48 6.60 -18.38
N ASP A 539 22.43 5.72 -18.74
CA ASP A 539 22.90 4.64 -17.87
C ASP A 539 23.35 5.21 -16.52
N PRO A 540 22.78 4.76 -15.38
CA PRO A 540 23.14 5.29 -14.08
C PRO A 540 24.56 4.91 -13.63
N HIS A 541 25.25 4.00 -14.31
CA HIS A 541 26.68 3.73 -14.07
C HIS A 541 27.63 4.67 -14.83
N ASP A 542 27.13 5.44 -15.80
CA ASP A 542 27.90 6.52 -16.42
C ASP A 542 27.95 7.73 -15.47
N LYS A 543 29.17 8.15 -15.08
CA LYS A 543 29.40 9.26 -14.15
C LYS A 543 28.91 10.62 -14.66
N SER A 544 28.64 10.74 -15.96
CA SER A 544 28.09 11.97 -16.56
C SER A 544 26.57 12.01 -16.59
N THR A 545 25.89 10.89 -16.28
CA THR A 545 24.42 10.83 -16.16
C THR A 545 23.97 11.64 -14.95
N THR A 546 23.03 12.56 -15.17
CA THR A 546 22.40 13.34 -14.08
C THR A 546 21.05 12.74 -13.67
N THR A 547 20.37 12.05 -14.58
CA THR A 547 19.04 11.48 -14.35
C THR A 547 18.99 10.03 -14.82
N GLY A 548 18.63 9.11 -13.92
CA GLY A 548 18.49 7.69 -14.21
C GLY A 548 17.06 7.27 -14.57
N PRO A 549 16.77 5.97 -14.69
CA PRO A 549 15.40 5.49 -14.90
C PRO A 549 14.53 5.74 -13.66
N VAL A 550 13.21 5.79 -13.86
CA VAL A 550 12.26 5.67 -12.75
C VAL A 550 12.17 4.20 -12.30
N ILE A 551 11.70 3.97 -11.08
CA ILE A 551 11.93 2.72 -10.36
C ILE A 551 11.27 1.48 -10.99
N SER A 552 10.20 1.66 -11.76
CA SER A 552 9.46 0.56 -12.37
C SER A 552 8.64 1.01 -13.58
N SER A 553 8.20 0.04 -14.39
CA SER A 553 7.28 0.30 -15.49
C SER A 553 5.90 0.78 -15.03
N LEU A 554 5.48 0.42 -13.81
CA LEU A 554 4.26 0.96 -13.19
C LEU A 554 4.43 2.43 -12.81
N ALA A 555 5.57 2.79 -12.19
CA ALA A 555 5.88 4.20 -11.89
C ALA A 555 5.92 5.03 -13.17
N LEU A 556 6.59 4.55 -14.22
CA LEU A 556 6.61 5.21 -15.53
C LEU A 556 5.21 5.48 -16.09
N LYS A 557 4.30 4.49 -16.02
CA LYS A 557 2.92 4.65 -16.48
C LYS A 557 2.14 5.67 -15.63
N ASN A 558 2.31 5.64 -14.31
CA ASN A 558 1.62 6.56 -13.40
C ASN A 558 2.08 8.01 -13.61
N ILE A 559 3.37 8.23 -13.75
CA ILE A 559 3.92 9.56 -14.04
C ILE A 559 3.40 10.07 -15.40
N GLN A 560 3.40 9.20 -16.41
CA GLN A 560 2.85 9.54 -17.72
C GLN A 560 1.35 9.85 -17.67
N SER A 561 0.57 9.19 -16.81
CA SER A 561 -0.86 9.51 -16.66
C SER A 561 -1.08 10.88 -16.01
N HIS A 562 -0.27 11.26 -15.03
CA HIS A 562 -0.31 12.61 -14.44
C HIS A 562 0.00 13.69 -15.49
N ILE A 563 1.03 13.48 -16.33
CA ILE A 563 1.36 14.39 -17.43
C ILE A 563 0.20 14.48 -18.42
N THR A 564 -0.38 13.34 -18.81
CA THR A 564 -1.48 13.28 -19.78
C THR A 564 -2.74 13.99 -19.24
N ASP A 565 -3.06 13.80 -17.96
CA ASP A 565 -4.15 14.50 -17.29
C ASP A 565 -3.95 16.02 -17.35
N ALA A 566 -2.77 16.51 -16.97
CA ALA A 566 -2.43 17.93 -17.00
C ALA A 566 -2.56 18.52 -18.41
N LEU A 567 -2.01 17.85 -19.43
CA LEU A 567 -2.11 18.29 -20.83
C LEU A 567 -3.57 18.34 -21.31
N SER A 568 -4.38 17.34 -20.94
CA SER A 568 -5.80 17.29 -21.30
C SER A 568 -6.62 18.44 -20.67
N LYS A 569 -6.12 19.01 -19.57
CA LYS A 569 -6.73 20.11 -18.82
C LYS A 569 -6.08 21.48 -19.11
N GLY A 570 -5.27 21.56 -20.16
CA GLY A 570 -4.72 22.83 -20.66
C GLY A 570 -3.32 23.19 -20.20
N ALA A 571 -2.62 22.30 -19.48
CA ALA A 571 -1.18 22.48 -19.26
C ALA A 571 -0.43 22.42 -20.59
N VAL A 572 0.70 23.10 -20.67
CA VAL A 572 1.58 23.09 -21.85
C VAL A 572 2.94 22.53 -21.45
N ASN A 573 3.40 21.51 -22.18
CA ASN A 573 4.74 21.00 -22.03
C ASN A 573 5.74 21.95 -22.69
N VAL A 574 6.66 22.51 -21.90
CA VAL A 574 7.71 23.43 -22.35
C VAL A 574 9.12 22.87 -22.11
N THR A 575 9.22 21.55 -21.96
CA THR A 575 10.51 20.84 -21.79
C THR A 575 11.46 21.24 -22.93
N PRO A 576 12.70 21.66 -22.60
CA PRO A 576 13.66 22.09 -23.61
C PRO A 576 14.11 20.90 -24.48
N ALA A 577 14.50 21.19 -25.72
CA ALA A 577 15.13 20.20 -26.58
C ALA A 577 16.46 19.75 -25.95
N ASN A 578 16.69 18.43 -25.91
CA ASN A 578 17.89 17.83 -25.35
C ASN A 578 18.15 16.47 -26.03
N PRO A 579 19.37 16.20 -26.53
CA PRO A 579 19.66 14.98 -27.27
C PRO A 579 19.34 13.68 -26.52
N THR A 580 19.45 13.67 -25.19
CA THR A 580 19.15 12.49 -24.36
C THR A 580 17.67 12.34 -24.02
N PHE A 581 16.91 13.43 -24.04
CA PHE A 581 15.46 13.37 -23.81
C PHE A 581 14.75 12.81 -25.04
N ASP A 582 15.26 13.13 -26.23
CA ASP A 582 14.74 12.64 -27.51
C ASP A 582 15.21 11.22 -27.86
N ASN A 583 16.28 10.73 -27.22
CA ASN A 583 16.89 9.42 -27.47
C ASN A 583 17.08 8.62 -26.18
N LEU A 584 15.98 8.35 -25.49
CA LEU A 584 15.98 7.54 -24.27
C LEU A 584 16.49 6.12 -24.55
N PRO A 585 17.19 5.47 -23.60
CA PRO A 585 17.53 4.06 -23.71
C PRO A 585 16.29 3.19 -23.96
N GLN A 586 16.40 2.21 -24.87
CA GLN A 586 15.28 1.35 -25.28
C GLN A 586 14.91 0.29 -24.23
N GLU A 587 15.88 -0.17 -23.44
CA GLU A 587 15.69 -1.10 -22.34
C GLU A 587 15.60 -0.31 -21.03
N GLY A 588 14.72 -0.73 -20.11
CA GLY A 588 14.53 -0.08 -18.81
C GLY A 588 13.34 0.89 -18.76
N ASN A 589 13.26 1.64 -17.67
CA ASN A 589 12.15 2.52 -17.35
C ASN A 589 12.59 4.00 -17.39
N PHE A 590 13.11 4.42 -18.53
CA PHE A 590 13.61 5.78 -18.73
C PHE A 590 12.50 6.73 -19.17
N MET A 591 12.58 7.98 -18.70
CA MET A 591 11.75 9.08 -19.20
C MET A 591 12.51 10.40 -19.15
N ALA A 592 12.12 11.33 -20.01
CA ALA A 592 12.59 12.70 -19.95
C ALA A 592 11.95 13.42 -18.75
N PRO A 593 12.71 14.25 -18.01
CA PRO A 593 12.11 15.23 -17.12
C PRO A 593 11.12 16.12 -17.89
N THR A 594 10.01 16.50 -17.27
CA THR A 594 8.93 17.22 -17.94
C THR A 594 8.59 18.52 -17.21
N VAL A 595 8.59 19.65 -17.92
CA VAL A 595 8.16 20.95 -17.39
C VAL A 595 6.79 21.29 -17.94
N LEU A 596 5.83 21.54 -17.05
CA LEU A 596 4.45 21.88 -17.41
C LEU A 596 4.14 23.30 -16.93
N ILE A 597 3.76 24.19 -17.84
CA ILE A 597 3.21 25.52 -17.49
C ILE A 597 1.69 25.53 -17.62
N ASN A 598 1.06 26.58 -17.11
CA ASN A 598 -0.40 26.67 -16.97
C ASN A 598 -0.96 25.55 -16.09
N ALA A 599 -0.14 25.04 -15.15
CA ALA A 599 -0.60 24.09 -14.16
C ALA A 599 -1.62 24.75 -13.24
N ASN A 600 -2.62 23.99 -12.81
CA ASN A 600 -3.64 24.46 -11.87
C ASN A 600 -4.16 23.31 -11.01
N HIS A 601 -4.86 23.67 -9.94
CA HIS A 601 -5.47 22.76 -8.98
C HIS A 601 -6.69 22.00 -9.51
N ASP A 602 -6.89 21.84 -10.82
CA ASP A 602 -7.76 20.79 -11.39
C ASP A 602 -6.96 19.58 -11.89
N MET A 603 -5.63 19.70 -11.98
CA MET A 603 -4.72 18.70 -12.53
C MET A 603 -4.18 17.76 -11.44
N GLN A 604 -3.98 16.48 -11.77
CA GLN A 604 -3.46 15.50 -10.81
C GLN A 604 -2.07 15.88 -10.28
N VAL A 605 -1.18 16.40 -11.14
CA VAL A 605 0.16 16.88 -10.77
C VAL A 605 0.15 17.99 -9.70
N MET A 606 -0.98 18.68 -9.49
CA MET A 606 -1.12 19.71 -8.46
C MET A 606 -1.81 19.20 -7.19
N LYS A 607 -2.33 17.96 -7.15
CA LYS A 607 -3.07 17.40 -6.00
C LYS A 607 -2.42 16.16 -5.39
N HIS A 608 -1.80 15.34 -6.22
CA HIS A 608 -1.27 14.05 -5.84
C HIS A 608 0.23 14.00 -6.11
N GLU A 609 0.97 13.34 -5.21
CA GLU A 609 2.40 13.05 -5.38
C GLU A 609 2.62 12.33 -6.72
N THR A 610 3.40 12.91 -7.62
CA THR A 610 3.76 12.30 -8.90
C THR A 610 4.91 11.31 -8.71
N PHE A 611 5.84 11.62 -7.79
CA PHE A 611 7.00 10.80 -7.47
C PHE A 611 7.84 10.46 -8.72
N GLY A 612 8.07 11.49 -9.53
CA GLY A 612 8.71 11.41 -10.84
C GLY A 612 9.26 12.76 -11.27
N PRO A 613 10.06 12.83 -12.35
CA PRO A 613 10.78 14.04 -12.72
C PRO A 613 9.86 15.02 -13.48
N VAL A 614 8.83 15.54 -12.81
CA VAL A 614 7.82 16.44 -13.38
C VAL A 614 7.79 17.72 -12.57
N LEU A 615 7.86 18.86 -13.27
CA LEU A 615 7.89 20.19 -12.67
C LEU A 615 6.70 21.01 -13.18
N PRO A 616 5.52 20.93 -12.52
CA PRO A 616 4.38 21.77 -12.84
C PRO A 616 4.53 23.17 -12.23
N ILE A 617 4.33 24.19 -13.06
CA ILE A 617 4.50 25.61 -12.73
C ILE A 617 3.16 26.32 -12.88
N MET A 618 2.70 26.92 -11.79
CA MET A 618 1.48 27.70 -11.68
C MET A 618 1.82 29.18 -11.40
N LYS A 619 1.15 30.07 -12.13
CA LYS A 619 1.25 31.52 -11.93
C LYS A 619 0.36 31.95 -10.76
N VAL A 620 0.87 32.81 -9.89
CA VAL A 620 0.13 33.42 -8.77
C VAL A 620 0.31 34.95 -8.76
N SER A 621 -0.66 35.68 -8.23
CA SER A 621 -0.73 37.15 -8.29
C SER A 621 -0.23 37.86 -7.04
N SER A 622 -0.01 37.14 -5.94
CA SER A 622 0.42 37.71 -4.64
C SER A 622 1.09 36.66 -3.76
N ASP A 623 1.77 37.12 -2.70
CA ASP A 623 2.31 36.26 -1.65
C ASP A 623 1.17 35.51 -0.93
N GLU A 624 0.03 36.19 -0.68
CA GLU A 624 -1.13 35.62 0.01
C GLU A 624 -1.78 34.49 -0.80
N GLU A 625 -1.98 34.68 -2.10
CA GLU A 625 -2.49 33.62 -2.98
C GLU A 625 -1.53 32.42 -3.03
N ALA A 626 -0.22 32.69 -3.08
CA ALA A 626 0.78 31.63 -3.08
C ALA A 626 0.64 30.75 -1.82
N VAL A 627 0.66 31.34 -0.62
CA VAL A 627 0.57 30.59 0.64
C VAL A 627 -0.74 29.80 0.72
N VAL A 628 -1.88 30.39 0.33
CA VAL A 628 -3.17 29.66 0.28
C VAL A 628 -3.08 28.43 -0.60
N LEU A 629 -2.51 28.55 -1.81
CA LEU A 629 -2.40 27.43 -2.75
C LEU A 629 -1.31 26.42 -2.37
N MET A 630 -0.25 26.85 -1.68
CA MET A 630 0.75 25.94 -1.11
C MET A 630 0.08 25.02 -0.08
N ASN A 631 -0.78 25.57 0.77
CA ASN A 631 -1.50 24.88 1.83
C ASN A 631 -2.72 24.07 1.34
N ASP A 632 -3.22 24.32 0.13
CA ASP A 632 -4.27 23.54 -0.54
C ASP A 632 -3.74 22.16 -0.97
N SER A 633 -3.48 21.31 0.02
CA SER A 633 -2.96 19.95 -0.14
C SER A 633 -3.33 19.10 1.07
N ASP A 634 -3.60 17.82 0.82
CA ASP A 634 -3.74 16.80 1.85
C ASP A 634 -2.40 16.46 2.55
N TYR A 635 -1.29 16.90 1.95
CA TYR A 635 0.08 16.66 2.39
C TYR A 635 0.69 17.89 3.07
N GLY A 636 1.71 17.66 3.88
CA GLY A 636 2.45 18.70 4.59
C GLY A 636 3.81 18.20 5.06
N LEU A 637 4.63 17.66 4.16
CA LEU A 637 5.97 17.15 4.51
C LEU A 637 7.00 18.28 4.47
N THR A 638 7.36 18.79 3.29
CA THR A 638 8.18 19.99 3.17
C THR A 638 7.58 21.05 2.26
N ALA A 639 8.08 22.28 2.37
CA ALA A 639 7.73 23.40 1.53
C ALA A 639 8.90 24.38 1.41
N SER A 640 8.96 25.18 0.35
CA SER A 640 10.02 26.18 0.16
C SER A 640 9.51 27.52 -0.35
N ILE A 641 10.09 28.61 0.16
CA ILE A 641 9.88 29.98 -0.33
C ILE A 641 11.23 30.56 -0.79
N TRP A 642 11.24 31.23 -1.94
CA TRP A 642 12.44 31.76 -2.57
C TRP A 642 12.32 33.28 -2.76
N THR A 643 13.22 34.04 -2.13
CA THR A 643 13.18 35.51 -2.07
C THR A 643 14.49 36.11 -1.58
N ARG A 644 14.81 37.35 -1.98
CA ARG A 644 15.95 38.10 -1.42
C ARG A 644 15.57 38.86 -0.14
N ASP A 645 14.29 39.21 0.02
CA ASP A 645 13.74 39.80 1.24
C ASP A 645 13.54 38.73 2.31
N ILE A 646 14.61 38.49 3.09
CA ILE A 646 14.63 37.50 4.16
C ILE A 646 13.55 37.75 5.20
N LYS A 647 13.31 39.02 5.57
CA LYS A 647 12.32 39.36 6.60
C LYS A 647 10.92 38.96 6.14
N LYS A 648 10.56 39.32 4.90
CA LYS A 648 9.25 38.92 4.36
C LYS A 648 9.18 37.41 4.13
N GLY A 649 10.29 36.76 3.77
CA GLY A 649 10.39 35.30 3.74
C GLY A 649 10.07 34.65 5.10
N GLU A 650 10.67 35.14 6.18
CA GLU A 650 10.41 34.69 7.56
C GLU A 650 8.94 34.91 7.98
N GLU A 651 8.32 36.01 7.56
CA GLU A 651 6.89 36.25 7.79
C GLU A 651 6.01 35.20 7.07
N LEU A 652 6.35 34.84 5.84
CA LEU A 652 5.53 33.92 5.03
C LEU A 652 5.65 32.46 5.45
N ILE A 653 6.84 32.00 5.85
CA ILE A 653 7.06 30.59 6.21
C ILE A 653 6.28 30.17 7.45
N GLU A 654 5.90 31.12 8.33
CA GLU A 654 5.08 30.85 9.52
C GLU A 654 3.64 30.43 9.17
N ASP A 655 3.12 30.87 8.02
CA ASP A 655 1.77 30.56 7.57
C ASP A 655 1.70 29.27 6.72
N VAL A 656 2.84 28.62 6.44
CA VAL A 656 2.92 27.40 5.61
C VAL A 656 2.71 26.14 6.46
N GLU A 657 1.77 25.30 6.06
CA GLU A 657 1.38 24.08 6.78
C GLU A 657 2.22 22.87 6.35
N ALA A 658 3.49 22.83 6.74
CA ALA A 658 4.37 21.68 6.52
C ALA A 658 5.29 21.42 7.72
N GLY A 659 5.77 20.17 7.86
CA GLY A 659 6.67 19.81 8.95
C GLY A 659 8.09 20.35 8.80
N THR A 660 8.54 20.65 7.59
CA THR A 660 9.79 21.38 7.33
C THR A 660 9.57 22.47 6.30
N VAL A 661 9.77 23.73 6.66
CA VAL A 661 9.64 24.87 5.74
C VAL A 661 11.01 25.49 5.50
N TYR A 662 11.38 25.64 4.24
CA TYR A 662 12.66 26.19 3.82
C TYR A 662 12.51 27.62 3.30
N LEU A 663 13.48 28.47 3.61
CA LEU A 663 13.72 29.74 2.94
C LEU A 663 14.98 29.61 2.08
N ASN A 664 14.85 29.83 0.77
CA ASN A 664 15.94 29.74 -0.21
C ASN A 664 16.69 28.38 -0.23
N ARG A 665 15.94 27.27 0.00
CA ARG A 665 16.44 25.90 -0.04
C ARG A 665 15.29 24.91 -0.30
N CYS A 666 15.61 23.68 -0.67
CA CYS A 666 14.67 22.55 -0.72
C CYS A 666 15.43 21.21 -0.55
N ASP A 667 14.68 20.10 -0.50
CA ASP A 667 15.17 18.71 -0.58
C ASP A 667 16.39 18.39 0.33
N TYR A 668 16.38 18.89 1.57
CA TYR A 668 17.49 18.68 2.50
C TYR A 668 17.04 18.46 3.96
N PRO A 669 16.84 17.20 4.38
CA PRO A 669 16.54 16.90 5.77
C PRO A 669 17.82 16.99 6.63
N SER A 670 17.91 18.05 7.44
CA SER A 670 19.03 18.30 8.35
C SER A 670 18.99 17.34 9.55
N PRO A 671 20.13 16.77 10.00
CA PRO A 671 20.14 15.85 11.14
C PRO A 671 19.68 16.48 12.46
N ASP A 672 19.96 17.77 12.64
CA ASP A 672 19.73 18.55 13.86
C ASP A 672 18.36 19.21 13.93
N LEU A 673 17.56 19.12 12.86
CA LEU A 673 16.16 19.54 12.83
C LEU A 673 15.25 18.32 12.83
N ALA A 674 14.06 18.47 13.40
CA ALA A 674 13.10 17.37 13.43
C ALA A 674 12.57 17.10 12.02
N TRP A 675 12.51 15.83 11.65
CA TRP A 675 11.87 15.36 10.42
C TRP A 675 10.46 14.89 10.73
N ILE A 676 9.47 15.60 10.19
CA ILE A 676 8.06 15.50 10.58
C ILE A 676 7.19 15.67 9.33
N GLY A 677 6.13 14.87 9.21
CA GLY A 677 5.04 15.15 8.28
C GLY A 677 3.81 15.68 9.03
N TRP A 678 3.20 16.75 8.51
CA TRP A 678 1.90 17.25 8.95
C TRP A 678 0.78 16.67 8.05
N LYS A 679 -0.48 16.84 8.46
CA LYS A 679 -1.66 16.33 7.73
C LYS A 679 -1.53 14.82 7.43
N ASN A 680 -1.68 14.39 6.18
CA ASN A 680 -1.53 12.99 5.77
C ASN A 680 -0.08 12.59 5.46
N SER A 681 0.91 13.47 5.70
CA SER A 681 2.33 13.18 5.49
C SER A 681 2.99 12.46 6.66
N GLY A 682 2.35 12.30 7.81
CA GLY A 682 2.95 11.50 8.87
C GLY A 682 2.30 11.58 10.24
N LEU A 683 2.92 10.85 11.17
CA LEU A 683 2.59 10.83 12.58
C LEU A 683 3.84 10.48 13.38
N GLY A 684 4.25 11.36 14.30
CA GLY A 684 5.51 11.21 15.03
C GLY A 684 6.63 12.02 14.38
N HIS A 685 7.87 11.73 14.76
CA HIS A 685 9.05 12.42 14.24
C HIS A 685 10.29 11.53 14.33
N THR A 686 11.27 11.82 13.49
CA THR A 686 12.66 11.34 13.62
C THR A 686 13.62 12.53 13.53
N LEU A 687 14.91 12.30 13.77
CA LEU A 687 15.95 13.35 13.76
C LEU A 687 15.68 14.49 14.76
N GLY A 688 16.57 15.49 14.77
CA GLY A 688 16.47 16.65 15.62
C GLY A 688 16.67 16.39 17.11
N PRO A 689 16.48 17.40 17.97
CA PRO A 689 16.73 17.31 19.41
C PRO A 689 15.78 16.34 20.14
N LYS A 690 14.74 15.85 19.44
CA LYS A 690 13.72 14.94 19.96
C LYS A 690 13.76 13.55 19.30
N ALA A 691 14.80 13.24 18.52
CA ALA A 691 14.90 12.00 17.72
C ALA A 691 14.60 10.69 18.49
N TYR A 692 14.82 10.68 19.81
CA TYR A 692 14.64 9.51 20.67
C TYR A 692 13.23 9.39 21.27
N ASP A 693 12.42 10.45 21.24
CA ASP A 693 11.13 10.50 21.94
C ASP A 693 10.14 9.43 21.43
N GLY A 694 10.21 9.08 20.15
CA GLY A 694 9.43 7.98 19.56
C GLY A 694 9.89 6.57 19.94
N PHE A 695 11.01 6.42 20.66
CA PHE A 695 11.68 5.13 20.89
C PHE A 695 11.76 4.72 22.37
N TYR A 696 11.16 5.50 23.27
CA TYR A 696 11.01 5.15 24.68
C TYR A 696 9.60 5.45 25.20
N LYS A 697 9.25 4.81 26.31
CA LYS A 697 8.10 5.13 27.16
C LYS A 697 8.57 5.69 28.49
N LEU A 698 7.73 6.53 29.09
CA LEU A 698 8.02 7.16 30.37
C LEU A 698 7.58 6.27 31.53
N LYS A 699 8.42 6.21 32.58
CA LYS A 699 8.11 5.57 33.85
C LYS A 699 8.44 6.51 35.01
N SER A 700 7.43 6.91 35.77
CA SER A 700 7.61 7.77 36.93
C SER A 700 8.04 6.95 38.15
N PHE A 701 9.05 7.46 38.87
CA PHE A 701 9.51 6.93 40.14
C PHE A 701 9.27 7.96 41.23
N HIS A 702 8.62 7.54 42.31
CA HIS A 702 8.40 8.32 43.51
C HIS A 702 8.82 7.47 44.71
N ILE A 703 9.98 7.80 45.29
CA ILE A 703 10.63 6.97 46.27
C ILE A 703 10.67 7.74 47.58
N LYS A 704 9.95 7.26 48.61
CA LYS A 704 10.12 7.73 49.99
C LYS A 704 11.40 7.09 50.53
N GLU A 705 12.33 7.92 51.00
CA GLU A 705 13.66 7.44 51.40
C GLU A 705 13.64 6.80 52.79
N GLU A 706 12.68 7.17 53.64
CA GLU A 706 12.50 6.62 54.98
C GLU A 706 11.08 6.03 55.15
N GLN A 707 10.97 4.83 55.71
CA GLN A 707 9.66 4.15 55.90
C GLN A 707 8.94 4.51 57.21
N ALA A 708 9.46 5.48 57.98
CA ALA A 708 8.94 5.89 59.28
C ALA A 708 7.46 6.30 59.25
#